data_AF-A0A5N5FD99-F1
#
_entry.id   AF-A0A5N5FD99-F1
#
_cell.length_a   1.000
_cell.length_b   1.000
_cell.length_c   1.000
_cell.angle_alpha   90.00
_cell.angle_beta   90.00
_cell.angle_gamma   90.00
#
_symmetry.space_group_name_H-M   'P 1'
#
loop_
_entity.id
_entity.type
_entity.pdbx_description
1 polymer ?
#
loop_
_entity_poly.entity_id
_entity_poly.type
_entity_poly.pdbx_seq_one_letter_code
_entity_poly.pdbx_strand_id
1 'polypeptide(L)'
;MYTSEALGKFSVFRETPASMAAMNHLRGPVRIRPMSQNFIRSKNLLWNHGMKCQCSGGGGGGGSGSVDEKSAFSVTSSSKYEVDYLGEKTKGDLNVKVEHLEAFGIGGDVTLKGPIEEVARVEAEEAGDLLRDLGIPSPFLSRQSPRGIFCSRTLNLRSISAIGYDMDYTLMHYNVIAWEGRAYDYCMENLKKVGFPVDGLAFDPDLVIRGLVIDKEKGNLVKPDRFGYVKRAMHGTTMLSNRAVSEMYGRELVDLRKETRWEFLNTLFSVSEAVAYMQMVDRLDDGTIAAEIGPLDYKGLYKAVGRALFRAHVEGQLKSEIMSKPELFVEPDPELPLALLDQKEAGKKLLLITNSDYHYTNKMMQHSFNRFLPNEMGWRDLFDIVIVSARKPEFFQMSHPMYEVVTGEGLMRPCFKAKTGGLYSGGSAQMVENSLNIHGDEILYVGDHIYTDVSQSKVHLRWRTALVCRELEEEYSALIQSRGHRAALVDLINQKEVVGDLFNQLRLASQRRTKGRPAQTLAATNLEDQELSESMQKLLIVMQRLDQKIAPMLEADGELFNKRWGFLSRAGFWDKSHLMRQIEKYADIYTSRVSNFLHYTPFMYFRSQEQTLAHDSYSYYCSRFNGPAMDDERRRQKLKTRSNLEMEMRKLRWAMDGSFWDLDVSTPRTLDGIVRPVPGDPLPLGLTRGPRLSRPKQIDFMQRFMASIFVPSYTAADGFTLQRVLTLPIGENWFGTLLGQFNLQRFISAVKKSGKEAPPDSVSTWMQSIGTQLREKSLYALSFCSEFWLTADDTLALSVDGYGDDKKPRKKALFQHKFPHHNLTVEAVWPGLFVDKPGNYWDVPFSMSLDLASVASDSGASYRVCARHNSGRPELFDSGQSDGVPVTLLPGLSVTSAFSFKKNFELWRSHTQKLRMVQPFDVFLSNPHVSASGIIGKALPLLNCAGAVMTASFGDGWVRSQIADDDPQGFRGFSFRAPGVKSAFLADIFASATFTAQHGNFQKLFLDLSRFHARLDFPSGSKFLSGAAHLAQDYFNSQHPNLEAIQDICPNATLSLQQQICGPVSFRVDSGVAVELKNRDWNIRVDEPVFALEYALQVLGSAKAVAWYSPKHQECMIELRFYET
;
A
#
# COMPACT_ATOMS: atom_id res chain seq x y z
N MET A 1 64.33 17.59 -30.65
CA MET A 1 65.17 18.79 -30.92
C MET A 1 64.26 20.01 -30.98
N TYR A 2 64.80 21.17 -30.60
CA TYR A 2 64.27 22.54 -30.71
C TYR A 2 63.14 22.73 -31.75
N THR A 3 61.90 23.06 -31.35
CA THR A 3 61.33 24.37 -30.92
C THR A 3 60.84 25.25 -32.08
N SER A 4 59.65 25.85 -31.85
CA SER A 4 59.29 27.25 -32.18
C SER A 4 59.26 27.65 -33.67
N GLU A 5 58.66 28.77 -34.14
CA GLU A 5 58.24 30.07 -33.59
C GLU A 5 56.86 30.45 -34.20
N ALA A 6 55.93 31.14 -33.51
CA ALA A 6 55.84 32.59 -33.24
C ALA A 6 55.45 33.45 -34.49
N LEU A 7 54.85 34.65 -34.43
CA LEU A 7 54.67 35.60 -33.32
C LEU A 7 53.62 36.71 -33.66
N GLY A 8 52.85 37.17 -32.65
CA GLY A 8 52.50 38.60 -32.41
C GLY A 8 51.21 39.17 -33.04
N LYS A 9 50.60 40.28 -32.58
CA LYS A 9 50.84 41.31 -31.52
C LYS A 9 49.56 42.23 -31.45
N PHE A 10 49.27 43.16 -30.52
CA PHE A 10 49.92 43.73 -29.32
C PHE A 10 48.89 44.53 -28.44
N SER A 11 49.03 44.50 -27.09
CA SER A 11 48.89 45.65 -26.13
C SER A 11 47.53 46.36 -25.84
N VAL A 12 47.26 47.00 -24.66
CA VAL A 12 47.84 47.08 -23.28
C VAL A 12 46.83 47.79 -22.33
N PHE A 13 46.77 47.40 -21.04
CA PHE A 13 46.68 48.22 -19.78
C PHE A 13 46.37 47.26 -18.60
N ARG A 14 47.36 46.90 -17.74
CA ARG A 14 47.57 47.37 -16.33
C ARG A 14 46.37 47.15 -15.38
N GLU A 15 46.50 46.60 -14.17
CA GLU A 15 47.70 46.38 -13.32
C GLU A 15 47.58 45.18 -12.32
N THR A 16 48.73 44.54 -12.04
CA THR A 16 49.12 43.73 -10.85
C THR A 16 48.30 42.54 -10.29
N PRO A 17 48.88 41.32 -10.32
CA PRO A 17 48.58 40.20 -9.42
C PRO A 17 49.70 39.94 -8.38
N ALA A 18 49.35 39.31 -7.25
CA ALA A 18 50.27 38.74 -6.26
C ALA A 18 49.64 37.45 -5.65
N SER A 19 50.37 36.37 -5.34
CA SER A 19 51.80 36.06 -5.55
C SER A 19 52.01 34.54 -5.65
N MET A 20 53.10 34.10 -6.26
CA MET A 20 53.58 32.71 -6.15
C MET A 20 54.18 32.44 -4.77
N ALA A 21 54.13 31.19 -4.32
CA ALA A 21 55.26 30.55 -3.66
C ALA A 21 55.21 29.03 -3.91
N ALA A 22 56.27 28.48 -4.51
CA ALA A 22 56.46 27.04 -4.63
C ALA A 22 57.26 26.51 -3.44
N MET A 23 57.02 25.26 -3.03
CA MET A 23 58.05 24.45 -2.38
C MET A 23 57.97 22.99 -2.84
N ASN A 24 59.11 22.51 -3.35
CA ASN A 24 59.39 21.08 -3.53
C ASN A 24 59.61 20.40 -2.15
N HIS A 25 59.80 19.07 -2.18
CA HIS A 25 60.05 18.15 -1.04
C HIS A 25 58.75 17.65 -0.37
N LEU A 26 58.53 16.34 -0.10
CA LEU A 26 59.39 15.15 -0.26
C LEU A 26 58.63 13.97 -0.89
N ARG A 27 59.35 13.10 -1.63
CA ARG A 27 59.03 11.67 -1.64
C ARG A 27 59.31 11.12 -0.23
N GLY A 28 58.27 10.67 0.46
CA GLY A 28 58.38 9.90 1.69
C GLY A 28 57.28 8.83 1.71
N PRO A 29 57.51 7.64 2.28
CA PRO A 29 56.43 6.67 2.45
C PRO A 29 55.38 7.28 3.38
N VAL A 30 54.11 7.15 3.02
CA VAL A 30 53.01 7.42 3.95
C VAL A 30 53.10 6.37 5.05
N ARG A 31 53.82 6.71 6.13
CA ARG A 31 53.74 5.98 7.40
C ARG A 31 52.30 6.10 7.87
N ILE A 32 51.53 5.05 7.64
CA ILE A 32 50.34 4.75 8.45
C ILE A 32 50.79 4.88 9.90
N ARG A 33 50.33 5.93 10.59
CA ARG A 33 50.53 6.01 12.04
C ARG A 33 49.82 4.78 12.61
N PRO A 34 50.47 3.94 13.43
CA PRO A 34 49.72 2.94 14.18
C PRO A 34 48.64 3.66 14.98
N MET A 35 47.42 3.12 15.00
CA MET A 35 46.30 3.69 15.76
C MET A 35 46.80 4.11 17.14
N SER A 36 46.58 5.38 17.51
CA SER A 36 47.03 5.84 18.82
C SER A 36 46.31 5.02 19.89
N GLN A 37 47.06 4.52 20.89
CA GLN A 37 46.52 3.70 21.98
C GLN A 37 45.48 4.43 22.85
N ASN A 38 45.21 5.71 22.57
CA ASN A 38 44.18 6.51 23.20
C ASN A 38 42.74 6.11 22.79
N PHE A 39 42.56 5.40 21.67
CA PHE A 39 41.23 4.91 21.24
C PHE A 39 40.60 3.87 22.20
N ILE A 40 41.37 3.36 23.18
CA ILE A 40 40.93 2.36 24.17
C ILE A 40 40.68 3.00 25.56
N ARG A 41 40.77 4.33 25.70
CA ARG A 41 40.78 5.00 27.03
C ARG A 41 39.67 6.05 27.28
N SER A 42 38.46 5.83 26.78
CA SER A 42 37.29 6.62 27.24
C SER A 42 35.93 5.90 27.12
N LYS A 43 35.78 4.74 27.77
CA LYS A 43 34.50 4.19 28.28
C LYS A 43 34.77 3.08 29.32
N ASN A 44 35.43 3.46 30.42
CA ASN A 44 35.58 2.59 31.59
C ASN A 44 34.23 2.44 32.31
N LEU A 45 33.42 1.47 31.88
CA LEU A 45 32.42 0.78 32.72
C LEU A 45 32.05 -0.54 32.03
N LEU A 46 32.52 -1.64 32.63
CA LEU A 46 32.10 -3.04 32.36
C LEU A 46 32.54 -3.74 31.04
N TRP A 47 33.81 -3.62 30.63
CA TRP A 47 34.45 -4.64 29.77
C TRP A 47 35.89 -4.94 30.22
N ASN A 48 36.17 -6.18 30.63
CA ASN A 48 37.48 -6.55 31.14
C ASN A 48 37.80 -8.05 30.96
N HIS A 49 38.14 -8.48 29.74
CA HIS A 49 39.06 -9.59 29.46
C HIS A 49 39.59 -9.43 28.03
N GLY A 50 40.88 -9.67 27.81
CA GLY A 50 41.57 -9.26 26.59
C GLY A 50 42.16 -10.40 25.77
N MET A 51 42.30 -10.18 24.46
CA MET A 51 43.17 -10.96 23.59
C MET A 51 44.02 -10.01 22.73
N LYS A 52 45.33 -10.28 22.67
CA LYS A 52 46.26 -9.60 21.75
C LYS A 52 46.22 -10.30 20.39
N CYS A 53 45.96 -9.55 19.32
CA CYS A 53 46.11 -10.09 17.97
C CYS A 53 47.60 -10.19 17.61
N GLN A 54 48.10 -11.41 17.35
CA GLN A 54 49.44 -11.65 16.80
C GLN A 54 49.35 -11.86 15.29
N CYS A 55 49.79 -10.86 14.52
CA CYS A 55 50.07 -11.05 13.10
C CYS A 55 51.48 -11.64 12.95
N SER A 56 51.59 -12.83 12.36
CA SER A 56 52.84 -13.37 11.82
C SER A 56 52.61 -13.76 10.36
N GLY A 57 53.54 -13.37 9.49
CA GLY A 57 53.47 -13.63 8.05
C GLY A 57 54.39 -14.78 7.64
N GLY A 58 54.03 -15.44 6.55
CA GLY A 58 54.78 -16.54 5.93
C GLY A 58 53.85 -17.25 4.93
N GLY A 59 54.26 -17.36 3.67
CA GLY A 59 53.38 -17.82 2.59
C GLY A 59 53.77 -19.17 1.98
N GLY A 60 52.99 -19.60 0.98
CA GLY A 60 53.34 -20.68 0.05
C GLY A 60 52.41 -21.90 0.10
N GLY A 61 52.02 -22.40 -1.08
CA GLY A 61 51.34 -23.69 -1.27
C GLY A 61 49.84 -23.57 -1.54
N GLY A 62 49.39 -24.10 -2.68
CA GLY A 62 47.97 -24.14 -3.06
C GLY A 62 47.33 -25.51 -2.79
N GLY A 63 46.00 -25.53 -2.73
CA GLY A 63 45.22 -26.75 -2.54
C GLY A 63 43.77 -26.43 -2.20
N SER A 64 42.84 -26.99 -2.95
CA SER A 64 41.39 -26.91 -2.82
C SER A 64 40.80 -26.81 -1.40
N GLY A 65 39.93 -25.82 -1.18
CA GLY A 65 38.72 -25.99 -0.35
C GLY A 65 38.88 -26.03 1.16
N SER A 66 39.39 -24.95 1.78
CA SER A 66 39.18 -24.67 3.20
C SER A 66 38.39 -23.37 3.38
N VAL A 67 37.27 -23.43 4.09
CA VAL A 67 36.52 -22.23 4.51
C VAL A 67 37.37 -21.45 5.51
N ASP A 68 37.44 -20.13 5.37
CA ASP A 68 38.19 -19.25 6.28
C ASP A 68 37.56 -19.23 7.69
N GLU A 69 38.03 -20.13 8.57
CA GLU A 69 37.64 -20.19 9.99
C GLU A 69 38.01 -18.93 10.77
N LYS A 70 38.83 -18.03 10.20
CA LYS A 70 39.30 -16.78 10.83
C LYS A 70 38.46 -15.53 10.53
N SER A 71 37.46 -15.60 9.64
CA SER A 71 36.59 -14.44 9.39
C SER A 71 35.55 -14.26 10.49
N ALA A 72 35.51 -13.09 11.13
CA ALA A 72 34.48 -12.71 12.10
C ALA A 72 33.10 -12.44 11.47
N PHE A 73 33.05 -12.29 10.14
CA PHE A 73 31.85 -11.91 9.40
C PHE A 73 31.32 -13.05 8.52
N SER A 74 30.04 -12.98 8.20
CA SER A 74 29.32 -13.89 7.30
C SER A 74 28.35 -13.10 6.42
N VAL A 75 28.27 -13.47 5.14
CA VAL A 75 27.35 -12.82 4.19
C VAL A 75 26.03 -13.57 4.13
N THR A 76 24.92 -12.85 4.12
CA THR A 76 23.57 -13.40 4.03
C THR A 76 23.37 -14.17 2.72
N SER A 77 23.40 -15.50 2.81
CA SER A 77 23.27 -16.43 1.68
C SER A 77 21.86 -16.47 1.04
N SER A 78 21.77 -17.02 -0.17
CA SER A 78 20.52 -17.24 -0.91
C SER A 78 19.53 -18.20 -0.25
N SER A 79 19.92 -18.96 0.79
CA SER A 79 19.00 -19.82 1.56
C SER A 79 18.62 -19.26 2.93
N LYS A 80 19.32 -18.22 3.42
CA LYS A 80 19.15 -17.64 4.77
C LYS A 80 18.77 -16.16 4.77
N TYR A 81 18.49 -15.58 3.61
CA TYR A 81 18.13 -14.16 3.56
C TYR A 81 16.79 -13.87 4.23
N GLU A 82 16.56 -12.60 4.57
CA GLU A 82 15.32 -11.99 5.10
C GLU A 82 14.84 -10.83 4.19
N VAL A 83 13.78 -10.14 4.61
CA VAL A 83 13.32 -8.88 4.02
C VAL A 83 13.49 -7.84 5.11
N ASP A 84 14.06 -6.68 4.80
CA ASP A 84 14.19 -5.60 5.77
C ASP A 84 12.88 -4.84 5.98
N TYR A 85 12.91 -3.85 6.87
CA TYR A 85 11.75 -3.02 7.22
C TYR A 85 11.25 -2.11 6.08
N LEU A 86 11.97 -2.02 4.96
CA LEU A 86 11.59 -1.27 3.75
C LEU A 86 11.11 -2.18 2.61
N GLY A 87 11.10 -3.50 2.81
CA GLY A 87 10.68 -4.47 1.80
C GLY A 87 11.81 -4.96 0.89
N GLU A 88 13.06 -4.55 1.10
CA GLU A 88 14.18 -5.01 0.28
C GLU A 88 14.79 -6.31 0.82
N LYS A 89 15.38 -7.06 -0.10
CA LYS A 89 16.02 -8.35 0.14
C LYS A 89 17.35 -8.18 0.87
N THR A 90 17.55 -8.86 2.01
CA THR A 90 18.81 -8.79 2.79
C THR A 90 19.91 -9.74 2.29
N LYS A 91 19.71 -10.41 1.13
CA LYS A 91 20.74 -11.21 0.47
C LYS A 91 21.96 -10.32 0.22
N GLY A 92 23.16 -10.80 0.56
CA GLY A 92 24.38 -10.01 0.44
C GLY A 92 24.66 -9.04 1.59
N ASP A 93 23.80 -8.92 2.61
CA ASP A 93 24.14 -8.18 3.83
C ASP A 93 25.27 -8.87 4.62
N LEU A 94 26.09 -8.07 5.29
CA LEU A 94 27.21 -8.55 6.10
C LEU A 94 26.80 -8.62 7.58
N ASN A 95 26.92 -9.80 8.18
CA ASN A 95 26.55 -10.07 9.57
C ASN A 95 27.78 -10.52 10.37
N VAL A 96 27.80 -10.26 11.68
CA VAL A 96 28.79 -10.87 12.59
C VAL A 96 28.40 -12.33 12.85
N LYS A 97 29.37 -13.26 12.88
CA LYS A 97 29.10 -14.66 13.25
C LYS A 97 28.68 -14.74 14.72
N VAL A 98 27.67 -15.57 15.02
CA VAL A 98 27.11 -15.73 16.38
C VAL A 98 28.19 -16.16 17.39
N GLU A 99 29.07 -17.08 17.00
CA GLU A 99 30.24 -17.53 17.77
C GLU A 99 31.12 -16.36 18.27
N HIS A 100 31.23 -15.28 17.50
CA HIS A 100 32.00 -14.10 17.91
C HIS A 100 31.19 -13.14 18.80
N LEU A 101 29.88 -13.01 18.57
CA LEU A 101 28.98 -12.27 19.48
C LEU A 101 28.98 -12.86 20.90
N GLU A 102 29.00 -14.19 20.99
CA GLU A 102 29.14 -14.93 22.25
C GLU A 102 30.52 -14.74 22.89
N ALA A 103 31.60 -14.77 22.11
CA ALA A 103 32.96 -14.49 22.60
C ALA A 103 33.14 -13.03 23.09
N PHE A 104 32.37 -12.10 22.52
CA PHE A 104 32.24 -10.72 23.02
C PHE A 104 31.34 -10.62 24.27
N GLY A 105 30.85 -11.71 24.86
CA GLY A 105 30.01 -11.69 26.07
C GLY A 105 28.63 -11.04 25.88
N ILE A 106 28.24 -10.75 24.62
CA ILE A 106 26.97 -10.10 24.29
C ILE A 106 25.93 -11.19 24.07
N GLY A 107 25.25 -11.58 25.16
CA GLY A 107 24.00 -12.34 25.06
C GLY A 107 22.98 -11.52 24.27
N GLY A 108 22.57 -12.04 23.10
CA GLY A 108 21.86 -11.29 22.04
C GLY A 108 20.49 -10.68 22.40
N ASP A 109 20.01 -10.87 23.63
CA ASP A 109 18.73 -10.36 24.14
C ASP A 109 18.91 -9.37 25.33
N VAL A 110 20.15 -9.08 25.73
CA VAL A 110 20.45 -8.25 26.92
C VAL A 110 20.77 -6.79 26.56
N THR A 111 21.32 -6.54 25.37
CA THR A 111 21.74 -5.17 24.93
C THR A 111 20.60 -4.27 24.47
N LEU A 112 19.40 -4.82 24.20
CA LEU A 112 18.20 -4.03 23.85
C LEU A 112 17.49 -3.40 25.07
N LYS A 113 18.04 -3.54 26.29
CA LYS A 113 17.48 -2.99 27.53
C LYS A 113 18.04 -1.62 27.93
N GLY A 114 18.74 -0.93 27.02
CA GLY A 114 19.14 0.47 27.14
C GLY A 114 18.59 1.34 25.98
N PRO A 115 18.74 2.68 26.03
CA PRO A 115 18.32 3.57 24.96
C PRO A 115 19.22 3.42 23.73
N ILE A 116 18.87 2.49 22.85
CA ILE A 116 19.57 2.21 21.60
C ILE A 116 19.70 3.46 20.71
N GLU A 117 18.78 4.41 20.85
CA GLU A 117 18.80 5.69 20.14
C GLU A 117 20.03 6.56 20.51
N GLU A 118 20.50 6.50 21.76
CA GLU A 118 21.65 7.29 22.21
C GLU A 118 22.98 6.66 21.74
N VAL A 119 23.09 5.33 21.81
CA VAL A 119 24.24 4.60 21.24
C VAL A 119 24.30 4.83 19.72
N ALA A 120 23.19 4.61 19.02
CA ALA A 120 23.13 4.80 17.56
C ALA A 120 23.43 6.25 17.14
N ARG A 121 23.08 7.26 17.94
CA ARG A 121 23.44 8.67 17.67
C ARG A 121 24.95 8.88 17.75
N VAL A 122 25.60 8.41 18.81
CA VAL A 122 27.05 8.59 19.02
C VAL A 122 27.85 7.83 17.96
N GLU A 123 27.52 6.57 17.71
CA GLU A 123 28.19 5.76 16.67
C GLU A 123 28.00 6.34 15.26
N ALA A 124 26.84 6.96 14.96
CA ALA A 124 26.59 7.63 13.68
C ALA A 124 27.36 8.96 13.54
N GLU A 125 27.63 9.66 14.64
CA GLU A 125 28.45 10.87 14.66
C GLU A 125 29.94 10.51 14.44
N GLU A 126 30.46 9.54 15.20
CA GLU A 126 31.82 9.01 15.05
C GLU A 126 32.08 8.42 13.66
N ALA A 127 31.14 7.64 13.11
CA ALA A 127 31.22 7.17 11.72
C ALA A 127 31.15 8.31 10.70
N GLY A 128 30.41 9.39 11.01
CA GLY A 128 30.34 10.60 10.21
C GLY A 128 31.67 11.37 10.16
N ASP A 129 32.38 11.45 11.28
CA ASP A 129 33.75 11.98 11.34
C ASP A 129 34.74 11.10 10.60
N LEU A 130 34.70 9.78 10.80
CA LEU A 130 35.60 8.85 10.11
C LEU A 130 35.46 8.93 8.58
N LEU A 131 34.23 9.08 8.07
CA LEU A 131 34.01 9.30 6.63
C LEU A 131 34.63 10.62 6.14
N ARG A 132 34.59 11.70 6.94
CA ARG A 132 35.25 12.98 6.62
C ARG A 132 36.77 12.83 6.62
N ASP A 133 37.35 12.19 7.63
CA ASP A 133 38.79 11.97 7.76
C ASP A 133 39.36 11.09 6.63
N LEU A 134 38.57 10.11 6.15
CA LEU A 134 38.90 9.28 5.00
C LEU A 134 38.66 9.98 3.65
N GLY A 135 38.10 11.20 3.64
CA GLY A 135 37.75 11.94 2.42
C GLY A 135 36.59 11.33 1.62
N ILE A 136 35.81 10.43 2.22
CA ILE A 136 34.68 9.76 1.56
C ILE A 136 33.45 10.67 1.62
N PRO A 137 32.93 11.18 0.50
CA PRO A 137 31.76 12.05 0.50
C PRO A 137 30.55 11.29 1.03
N SER A 138 29.74 11.95 1.87
CA SER A 138 28.54 11.31 2.40
C SER A 138 27.55 11.00 1.25
N PRO A 139 26.80 9.89 1.30
CA PRO A 139 25.83 9.55 0.25
C PRO A 139 24.69 10.57 0.07
N PHE A 140 24.60 11.57 0.95
CA PHE A 140 23.71 12.73 0.82
C PHE A 140 24.34 13.79 -0.10
N LEU A 141 25.62 14.12 0.08
CA LEU A 141 26.37 15.04 -0.78
C LEU A 141 26.47 14.47 -2.21
N SER A 142 26.77 13.19 -2.38
CA SER A 142 26.79 12.53 -3.70
C SER A 142 25.42 12.56 -4.42
N ARG A 143 24.31 12.65 -3.67
CA ARG A 143 22.95 12.83 -4.23
C ARG A 143 22.61 14.30 -4.53
N GLN A 144 23.29 15.26 -3.89
CA GLN A 144 23.17 16.69 -4.17
C GLN A 144 24.24 17.14 -5.19
N SER A 145 24.32 16.39 -6.29
CA SER A 145 25.28 16.59 -7.37
C SER A 145 24.57 16.37 -8.71
N PRO A 146 24.98 17.06 -9.80
CA PRO A 146 24.52 16.74 -11.15
C PRO A 146 24.83 15.28 -11.55
N ARG A 147 25.83 14.64 -10.92
CA ARG A 147 26.19 13.21 -11.08
C ARG A 147 25.60 12.30 -10.00
N GLY A 148 24.48 12.69 -9.39
CA GLY A 148 23.78 11.91 -8.37
C GLY A 148 23.01 10.70 -8.94
N ILE A 149 22.78 9.69 -8.09
CA ILE A 149 21.82 8.61 -8.38
C ILE A 149 20.51 8.93 -7.66
N PHE A 150 19.46 9.17 -8.44
CA PHE A 150 18.14 9.55 -7.97
C PHE A 150 17.23 8.32 -7.88
N CYS A 151 16.37 8.26 -6.86
CA CYS A 151 15.69 7.02 -6.47
C CYS A 151 14.17 7.21 -6.51
N SER A 152 13.51 6.62 -7.52
CA SER A 152 12.05 6.53 -7.60
C SER A 152 11.51 5.41 -6.71
N ARG A 153 12.30 4.34 -6.49
CA ARG A 153 12.06 3.26 -5.53
C ARG A 153 13.32 2.95 -4.75
N THR A 154 13.16 2.35 -3.57
CA THR A 154 14.26 1.75 -2.80
C THR A 154 14.92 0.63 -3.61
N LEU A 155 16.25 0.50 -3.53
CA LEU A 155 17.03 -0.51 -4.25
C LEU A 155 18.27 -0.91 -3.43
N ASN A 156 18.33 -2.15 -2.97
CA ASN A 156 19.50 -2.69 -2.28
C ASN A 156 20.47 -3.37 -3.25
N LEU A 157 21.60 -2.72 -3.61
CA LEU A 157 22.61 -3.31 -4.51
C LEU A 157 23.24 -4.60 -3.96
N ARG A 158 23.19 -4.86 -2.65
CA ARG A 158 23.72 -6.11 -2.06
C ARG A 158 22.98 -7.34 -2.58
N SER A 159 21.66 -7.21 -2.73
CA SER A 159 20.77 -8.27 -3.24
C SER A 159 20.93 -8.56 -4.73
N ILE A 160 21.36 -7.56 -5.50
CA ILE A 160 21.62 -7.67 -6.94
C ILE A 160 22.77 -8.65 -7.16
N SER A 161 22.55 -9.64 -8.01
CA SER A 161 23.50 -10.71 -8.33
C SER A 161 24.05 -10.58 -9.74
N ALA A 162 23.29 -9.97 -10.66
CA ALA A 162 23.76 -9.61 -11.99
C ALA A 162 23.36 -8.17 -12.36
N ILE A 163 24.20 -7.49 -13.14
CA ILE A 163 23.91 -6.17 -13.71
C ILE A 163 24.07 -6.25 -15.22
N GLY A 164 22.99 -5.97 -15.95
CA GLY A 164 23.01 -5.88 -17.41
C GLY A 164 23.02 -4.43 -17.87
N TYR A 165 23.75 -4.17 -18.96
CA TYR A 165 23.94 -2.85 -19.54
C TYR A 165 23.58 -2.85 -21.02
N ASP A 166 22.90 -1.82 -21.52
CA ASP A 166 23.02 -1.46 -22.94
C ASP A 166 24.38 -0.80 -23.22
N MET A 167 24.80 -0.84 -24.48
CA MET A 167 25.99 -0.17 -24.97
C MET A 167 25.70 1.27 -25.37
N ASP A 168 24.85 1.46 -26.38
CA ASP A 168 24.62 2.75 -27.05
C ASP A 168 23.88 3.74 -26.13
N TYR A 169 24.32 5.00 -26.06
CA TYR A 169 23.90 6.06 -25.11
C TYR A 169 23.97 5.75 -23.59
N THR A 170 24.17 4.48 -23.21
CA THR A 170 24.17 3.99 -21.82
C THR A 170 25.58 3.86 -21.26
N LEU A 171 26.40 2.99 -21.86
CA LEU A 171 27.84 2.90 -21.58
C LEU A 171 28.62 3.84 -22.51
N MET A 172 28.22 3.94 -23.78
CA MET A 172 28.85 4.77 -24.78
C MET A 172 28.07 6.07 -24.93
N HIS A 173 28.65 7.16 -24.43
CA HIS A 173 28.11 8.50 -24.63
C HIS A 173 28.59 9.04 -25.98
N TYR A 174 27.64 9.34 -26.86
CA TYR A 174 27.91 9.97 -28.15
C TYR A 174 27.78 11.49 -28.04
N ASN A 175 28.63 12.22 -28.76
CA ASN A 175 28.43 13.65 -28.99
C ASN A 175 27.19 13.81 -29.88
N VAL A 176 26.08 14.25 -29.28
CA VAL A 176 24.76 14.31 -29.94
C VAL A 176 24.81 15.20 -31.19
N ILE A 177 25.54 16.31 -31.16
CA ILE A 177 25.64 17.23 -32.31
C ILE A 177 26.36 16.56 -33.48
N ALA A 178 27.48 15.89 -33.21
CA ALA A 178 28.23 15.18 -34.24
C ALA A 178 27.48 13.94 -34.74
N TRP A 179 26.82 13.19 -33.86
CA TRP A 179 26.12 11.95 -34.22
C TRP A 179 24.79 12.21 -34.93
N GLU A 180 23.86 12.89 -34.26
CA GLU A 180 22.51 13.14 -34.80
C GLU A 180 22.55 14.13 -35.97
N GLY A 181 23.52 15.06 -35.99
CA GLY A 181 23.77 15.93 -37.13
C GLY A 181 24.12 15.15 -38.41
N ARG A 182 24.98 14.13 -38.33
CA ARG A 182 25.31 13.28 -39.48
C ARG A 182 24.18 12.34 -39.86
N ALA A 183 23.41 11.83 -38.89
CA ALA A 183 22.18 11.08 -39.18
C ALA A 183 21.13 11.95 -39.91
N TYR A 184 21.01 13.23 -39.50
CA TYR A 184 20.18 14.24 -40.16
C TYR A 184 20.68 14.57 -41.58
N ASP A 185 21.99 14.79 -41.78
CA ASP A 185 22.58 15.03 -43.11
C ASP A 185 22.18 13.93 -44.10
N TYR A 186 22.41 12.67 -43.73
CA TYR A 186 22.03 11.52 -44.55
C TYR A 186 20.51 11.39 -44.76
N CYS A 187 19.70 11.75 -43.77
CA CYS A 187 18.25 11.83 -43.93
C CYS A 187 17.86 12.87 -44.99
N MET A 188 18.46 14.06 -44.95
CA MET A 188 18.21 15.12 -45.92
C MET A 188 18.70 14.76 -47.32
N GLU A 189 19.87 14.15 -47.47
CA GLU A 189 20.33 13.59 -48.75
C GLU A 189 19.34 12.55 -49.30
N ASN A 190 18.85 11.66 -48.46
CA ASN A 190 17.92 10.60 -48.87
C ASN A 190 16.52 11.14 -49.23
N LEU A 191 16.07 12.21 -48.57
CA LEU A 191 14.87 12.96 -48.95
C LEU A 191 15.08 13.71 -50.28
N LYS A 192 16.24 14.33 -50.48
CA LYS A 192 16.61 15.01 -51.74
C LYS A 192 16.63 14.05 -52.93
N LYS A 193 17.19 12.83 -52.76
CA LYS A 193 17.21 11.76 -53.78
C LYS A 193 15.82 11.33 -54.25
N VAL A 194 14.77 11.55 -53.46
CA VAL A 194 13.37 11.25 -53.82
C VAL A 194 12.52 12.51 -54.07
N GLY A 195 13.17 13.67 -54.25
CA GLY A 195 12.55 14.90 -54.75
C GLY A 195 12.14 15.94 -53.69
N PHE A 196 12.33 15.70 -52.39
CA PHE A 196 11.90 16.66 -51.37
C PHE A 196 12.76 17.94 -51.36
N PRO A 197 12.15 19.12 -51.12
CA PRO A 197 12.83 20.42 -51.12
C PRO A 197 13.56 20.68 -49.79
N VAL A 198 14.70 19.99 -49.58
CA VAL A 198 15.50 20.10 -48.34
C VAL A 198 16.53 21.24 -48.34
N ASP A 199 16.72 21.91 -49.48
CA ASP A 199 17.79 22.91 -49.63
C ASP A 199 17.59 24.11 -48.69
N GLY A 200 18.66 24.50 -47.99
CA GLY A 200 18.68 25.55 -46.98
C GLY A 200 18.23 25.12 -45.57
N LEU A 201 17.88 23.85 -45.35
CA LEU A 201 17.68 23.30 -44.02
C LEU A 201 19.02 22.91 -43.36
N ALA A 202 19.09 22.99 -42.03
CA ALA A 202 20.24 22.61 -41.23
C ALA A 202 19.80 21.99 -39.90
N PHE A 203 20.62 21.13 -39.31
CA PHE A 203 20.33 20.53 -38.01
C PHE A 203 20.43 21.56 -36.88
N ASP A 204 19.30 21.83 -36.21
CA ASP A 204 19.24 22.61 -34.97
C ASP A 204 18.83 21.67 -33.81
N PRO A 205 19.76 21.25 -32.93
CA PRO A 205 19.45 20.36 -31.82
C PRO A 205 18.58 21.03 -30.74
N ASP A 206 18.54 22.37 -30.65
CA ASP A 206 17.75 23.07 -29.62
C ASP A 206 16.24 23.09 -29.94
N LEU A 207 15.83 22.71 -31.17
CA LEU A 207 14.42 22.55 -31.56
C LEU A 207 13.70 21.47 -30.77
N VAL A 208 14.40 20.45 -30.29
CA VAL A 208 13.82 19.23 -29.73
C VAL A 208 14.53 18.87 -28.43
N ILE A 209 13.77 18.62 -27.37
CA ILE A 209 14.28 17.93 -26.18
C ILE A 209 13.68 16.53 -26.09
N ARG A 210 14.37 15.64 -25.38
CA ARG A 210 13.88 14.31 -25.05
C ARG A 210 12.54 14.39 -24.29
N GLY A 211 11.65 13.42 -24.54
CA GLY A 211 10.36 13.32 -23.84
C GLY A 211 9.26 14.26 -24.32
N LEU A 212 9.46 14.93 -25.46
CA LEU A 212 8.37 15.53 -26.24
C LEU A 212 7.58 14.44 -26.97
N VAL A 213 6.43 14.82 -27.53
CA VAL A 213 5.53 13.91 -28.27
C VAL A 213 5.19 14.54 -29.62
N ILE A 214 5.35 13.81 -30.72
CA ILE A 214 4.88 14.24 -32.04
C ILE A 214 3.38 13.92 -32.18
N ASP A 215 2.62 14.89 -32.67
CA ASP A 215 1.24 14.76 -33.12
C ASP A 215 1.20 14.56 -34.65
N LYS A 216 1.17 13.29 -35.09
CA LYS A 216 1.19 12.93 -36.52
C LYS A 216 -0.11 13.29 -37.25
N GLU A 217 -1.16 13.73 -36.55
CA GLU A 217 -2.41 14.22 -37.17
C GLU A 217 -2.40 15.75 -37.40
N LYS A 218 -1.62 16.51 -36.61
CA LYS A 218 -1.59 17.99 -36.68
C LYS A 218 -0.24 18.60 -37.08
N GLY A 219 0.79 17.78 -37.35
CA GLY A 219 2.13 18.28 -37.70
C GLY A 219 2.82 19.02 -36.55
N ASN A 220 2.50 18.65 -35.30
CA ASN A 220 2.99 19.36 -34.11
C ASN A 220 3.98 18.53 -33.29
N LEU A 221 4.84 19.23 -32.57
CA LEU A 221 5.60 18.70 -31.44
C LEU A 221 4.99 19.28 -30.15
N VAL A 222 4.67 18.44 -29.16
CA VAL A 222 3.98 18.85 -27.93
C VAL A 222 4.72 18.43 -26.67
N LYS A 223 4.62 19.26 -25.62
CA LYS A 223 5.12 18.99 -24.27
C LYS A 223 3.97 18.81 -23.27
N PRO A 224 3.56 17.57 -22.99
CA PRO A 224 2.50 17.28 -22.03
C PRO A 224 3.01 17.18 -20.58
N ASP A 225 2.12 17.45 -19.63
CA ASP A 225 2.32 17.14 -18.22
C ASP A 225 2.13 15.65 -17.90
N ARG A 226 2.35 15.28 -16.64
CA ARG A 226 2.14 13.92 -16.14
C ARG A 226 0.73 13.38 -16.39
N PHE A 227 -0.30 14.20 -16.56
CA PHE A 227 -1.66 13.73 -16.83
C PHE A 227 -1.99 13.63 -18.32
N GLY A 228 -1.16 14.22 -19.18
CA GLY A 228 -1.33 14.23 -20.64
C GLY A 228 -1.84 15.56 -21.20
N TYR A 229 -2.01 16.60 -20.37
CA TYR A 229 -2.39 17.94 -20.86
C TYR A 229 -1.19 18.62 -21.51
N VAL A 230 -1.36 19.07 -22.76
CA VAL A 230 -0.34 19.85 -23.48
C VAL A 230 -0.14 21.21 -22.80
N LYS A 231 1.10 21.54 -22.43
CA LYS A 231 1.46 22.83 -21.80
C LYS A 231 2.22 23.78 -22.74
N ARG A 232 3.01 23.23 -23.66
CA ARG A 232 3.67 23.95 -24.77
C ARG A 232 3.54 23.10 -26.04
N ALA A 233 3.45 23.75 -27.19
CA ALA A 233 3.46 23.07 -28.49
C ALA A 233 4.17 23.93 -29.55
N MET A 234 4.64 23.27 -30.61
CA MET A 234 5.29 23.84 -31.77
C MET A 234 4.65 23.22 -33.02
N HIS A 235 4.33 24.05 -34.00
CA HIS A 235 3.85 23.62 -35.32
C HIS A 235 4.95 23.92 -36.33
N GLY A 236 5.40 22.90 -37.06
CA GLY A 236 6.67 22.97 -37.77
C GLY A 236 7.79 23.45 -36.84
N THR A 237 8.52 24.51 -37.18
CA THR A 237 9.53 25.12 -36.29
C THR A 237 9.04 26.32 -35.45
N THR A 238 7.74 26.64 -35.52
CA THR A 238 7.13 27.82 -34.87
C THR A 238 6.40 27.47 -33.57
N MET A 239 6.73 28.14 -32.46
CA MET A 239 6.07 27.94 -31.16
C MET A 239 4.63 28.46 -31.18
N LEU A 240 3.68 27.65 -30.72
CA LEU A 240 2.28 28.03 -30.59
C LEU A 240 2.03 28.83 -29.30
N SER A 241 1.21 29.89 -29.38
CA SER A 241 0.82 30.67 -28.21
C SER A 241 -0.03 29.85 -27.23
N ASN A 242 0.00 30.19 -25.94
CA ASN A 242 -0.82 29.54 -24.91
C ASN A 242 -2.33 29.50 -25.28
N ARG A 243 -2.81 30.52 -26.00
CA ARG A 243 -4.17 30.57 -26.53
C ARG A 243 -4.40 29.51 -27.61
N ALA A 244 -3.53 29.44 -28.62
CA ALA A 244 -3.61 28.45 -29.69
C ALA A 244 -3.50 27.01 -29.16
N VAL A 245 -2.62 26.78 -28.17
CA VAL A 245 -2.53 25.48 -27.45
C VAL A 245 -3.86 25.13 -26.76
N SER A 246 -4.47 26.09 -26.06
CA SER A 246 -5.76 25.88 -25.38
C SER A 246 -6.91 25.60 -26.35
N GLU A 247 -7.00 26.37 -27.45
CA GLU A 247 -7.99 26.19 -28.50
C GLU A 247 -7.82 24.85 -29.24
N MET A 248 -6.58 24.41 -29.49
CA MET A 248 -6.26 23.21 -30.24
C MET A 248 -6.26 21.91 -29.41
N TYR A 249 -5.92 21.98 -28.11
CA TYR A 249 -5.69 20.82 -27.23
C TYR A 249 -6.42 20.87 -25.89
N GLY A 250 -7.21 21.91 -25.57
CA GLY A 250 -7.82 22.08 -24.24
C GLY A 250 -8.79 20.99 -23.77
N ARG A 251 -9.23 20.09 -24.67
CA ARG A 251 -10.02 18.88 -24.36
C ARG A 251 -9.34 17.58 -24.77
N GLU A 252 -8.12 17.65 -25.30
CA GLU A 252 -7.43 16.54 -25.94
C GLU A 252 -6.17 16.16 -25.14
N LEU A 253 -6.21 14.96 -24.56
CA LEU A 253 -5.09 14.42 -23.80
C LEU A 253 -4.19 13.59 -24.69
N VAL A 254 -2.88 13.73 -24.48
CA VAL A 254 -1.89 12.82 -25.04
C VAL A 254 -2.06 11.45 -24.39
N ASP A 255 -2.35 10.45 -25.22
CA ASP A 255 -2.48 9.05 -24.81
C ASP A 255 -1.52 8.20 -25.64
N LEU A 256 -0.37 7.85 -25.06
CA LEU A 256 0.68 7.09 -25.74
C LEU A 256 0.25 5.68 -26.20
N ARG A 257 -0.93 5.19 -25.80
CA ARG A 257 -1.53 3.96 -26.34
C ARG A 257 -2.07 4.13 -27.76
N LYS A 258 -2.21 5.37 -28.24
CA LYS A 258 -2.67 5.71 -29.61
C LYS A 258 -1.48 6.04 -30.51
N GLU A 259 -0.60 5.07 -30.69
CA GLU A 259 0.61 5.13 -31.52
C GLU A 259 0.33 5.53 -32.98
N THR A 260 -0.90 5.33 -33.46
CA THR A 260 -1.36 5.81 -34.78
C THR A 260 -1.28 7.32 -34.95
N ARG A 261 -1.22 8.08 -33.85
CA ARG A 261 -1.15 9.54 -33.81
C ARG A 261 0.03 10.05 -33.01
N TRP A 262 0.15 9.60 -31.76
CA TRP A 262 1.14 10.12 -30.83
C TRP A 262 2.43 9.30 -30.93
N GLU A 263 3.56 9.96 -31.17
CA GLU A 263 4.89 9.35 -31.13
C GLU A 263 5.69 9.95 -29.97
N PHE A 264 6.27 9.12 -29.09
CA PHE A 264 6.99 9.62 -27.91
C PHE A 264 8.50 9.58 -28.13
N LEU A 265 9.17 10.73 -28.01
CA LEU A 265 10.61 10.85 -28.22
C LEU A 265 11.38 10.29 -27.02
N ASN A 266 11.57 8.98 -27.03
CA ASN A 266 12.12 8.20 -25.93
C ASN A 266 13.64 8.34 -25.76
N THR A 267 14.38 8.64 -26.83
CA THR A 267 15.85 8.58 -26.91
C THR A 267 16.44 9.77 -27.66
N LEU A 268 17.77 9.92 -27.60
CA LEU A 268 18.50 10.92 -28.36
C LEU A 268 18.53 10.62 -29.88
N PHE A 269 18.44 9.34 -30.29
CA PHE A 269 18.23 8.94 -31.70
C PHE A 269 16.96 9.51 -32.34
N SER A 270 15.99 9.94 -31.54
CA SER A 270 14.75 10.54 -32.03
C SER A 270 14.87 12.05 -32.31
N VAL A 271 16.01 12.68 -31.97
CA VAL A 271 16.22 14.13 -32.17
C VAL A 271 16.37 14.45 -33.66
N SER A 272 17.23 13.71 -34.39
CA SER A 272 17.39 13.90 -35.84
C SER A 272 16.09 13.71 -36.62
N GLU A 273 15.29 12.69 -36.30
CA GLU A 273 13.97 12.46 -36.89
C GLU A 273 12.99 13.62 -36.61
N ALA A 274 12.89 14.05 -35.36
CA ALA A 274 11.95 15.10 -34.96
C ALA A 274 12.32 16.47 -35.55
N VAL A 275 13.61 16.82 -35.60
CA VAL A 275 14.11 18.05 -36.25
C VAL A 275 13.79 18.02 -37.75
N ALA A 276 14.14 16.92 -38.43
CA ALA A 276 13.85 16.75 -39.85
C ALA A 276 12.34 16.82 -40.13
N TYR A 277 11.52 16.16 -39.32
CA TYR A 277 10.07 16.17 -39.49
C TYR A 277 9.46 17.56 -39.29
N MET A 278 9.84 18.29 -38.24
CA MET A 278 9.33 19.64 -37.97
C MET A 278 9.69 20.63 -39.09
N GLN A 279 10.93 20.60 -39.60
CA GLN A 279 11.32 21.44 -40.74
C GLN A 279 10.62 21.06 -42.04
N MET A 280 10.34 19.77 -42.24
CA MET A 280 9.58 19.32 -43.41
C MET A 280 8.08 19.63 -43.31
N VAL A 281 7.53 19.82 -42.10
CA VAL A 281 6.17 20.36 -41.91
C VAL A 281 6.10 21.80 -42.42
N ASP A 282 7.05 22.67 -42.05
CA ASP A 282 7.13 24.03 -42.61
C ASP A 282 7.13 24.00 -44.16
N ARG A 283 7.92 23.10 -44.76
CA ARG A 283 7.97 22.95 -46.24
C ARG A 283 6.68 22.44 -46.88
N LEU A 284 5.90 21.63 -46.16
CA LEU A 284 4.59 21.15 -46.61
C LEU A 284 3.58 22.31 -46.59
N ASP A 285 3.59 23.10 -45.52
CA ASP A 285 2.65 24.22 -45.31
C ASP A 285 2.96 25.41 -46.24
N ASP A 286 4.24 25.66 -46.54
CA ASP A 286 4.69 26.59 -47.59
C ASP A 286 4.29 26.13 -49.01
N GLY A 287 3.75 24.91 -49.19
CA GLY A 287 3.37 24.35 -50.48
C GLY A 287 4.56 24.01 -51.40
N THR A 288 5.78 23.91 -50.85
CA THR A 288 7.01 23.69 -51.64
C THR A 288 7.21 22.24 -52.08
N ILE A 289 6.49 21.30 -51.47
CA ILE A 289 6.58 19.87 -51.79
C ILE A 289 5.77 19.59 -53.06
N ALA A 290 6.46 19.16 -54.13
CA ALA A 290 5.84 18.91 -55.43
C ALA A 290 4.75 17.82 -55.37
N ALA A 291 3.60 18.07 -55.99
CA ALA A 291 2.46 17.15 -56.02
C ALA A 291 2.78 15.78 -56.66
N GLU A 292 3.84 15.69 -57.46
CA GLU A 292 4.36 14.47 -58.08
C GLU A 292 4.91 13.45 -57.04
N ILE A 293 5.30 13.91 -55.85
CA ILE A 293 5.71 13.06 -54.72
C ILE A 293 4.47 12.40 -54.07
N GLY A 294 3.27 12.90 -54.39
CA GLY A 294 1.97 12.45 -53.91
C GLY A 294 1.33 13.41 -52.91
N PRO A 295 0.00 13.32 -52.70
CA PRO A 295 -0.70 14.11 -51.68
C PRO A 295 -0.28 13.61 -50.29
N LEU A 296 0.65 14.33 -49.65
CA LEU A 296 1.15 14.03 -48.32
C LEU A 296 0.36 14.78 -47.25
N ASP A 297 -0.24 14.04 -46.33
CA ASP A 297 -0.63 14.57 -45.02
C ASP A 297 0.58 14.53 -44.06
N TYR A 298 0.47 15.19 -42.90
CA TYR A 298 1.51 15.20 -41.86
C TYR A 298 1.97 13.78 -41.46
N LYS A 299 1.07 12.79 -41.52
CA LYS A 299 1.34 11.38 -41.19
C LYS A 299 2.11 10.65 -42.29
N GLY A 300 1.78 10.93 -43.56
CA GLY A 300 2.51 10.46 -44.74
C GLY A 300 3.92 11.06 -44.78
N LEU A 301 4.06 12.34 -44.43
CA LEU A 301 5.33 13.04 -44.32
C LEU A 301 6.20 12.44 -43.20
N TYR A 302 5.65 12.19 -42.01
CA TYR A 302 6.39 11.53 -40.92
C TYR A 302 6.94 10.16 -41.37
N LYS A 303 6.11 9.35 -42.05
CA LYS A 303 6.54 8.07 -42.63
C LYS A 303 7.61 8.22 -43.72
N ALA A 304 7.66 9.35 -44.45
CA ALA A 304 8.69 9.60 -45.44
C ALA A 304 10.05 9.92 -44.79
N VAL A 305 10.04 10.81 -43.79
CA VAL A 305 11.22 11.15 -42.97
C VAL A 305 11.79 9.91 -42.27
N GLY A 306 10.96 9.16 -41.55
CA GLY A 306 11.40 7.94 -40.86
C GLY A 306 11.98 6.88 -41.80
N ARG A 307 11.46 6.74 -43.03
CA ARG A 307 12.07 5.86 -44.06
C ARG A 307 13.43 6.37 -44.55
N ALA A 308 13.61 7.68 -44.71
CA ALA A 308 14.87 8.26 -45.15
C ALA A 308 15.97 8.13 -44.09
N LEU A 309 15.61 8.34 -42.81
CA LEU A 309 16.49 8.15 -41.66
C LEU A 309 16.81 6.67 -41.41
N PHE A 310 15.84 5.75 -41.57
CA PHE A 310 16.08 4.31 -41.48
C PHE A 310 17.08 3.82 -42.53
N ARG A 311 17.01 4.32 -43.77
CA ARG A 311 18.02 4.02 -44.80
C ARG A 311 19.42 4.46 -44.38
N ALA A 312 19.56 5.66 -43.81
CA ALA A 312 20.85 6.15 -43.29
C ALA A 312 21.46 5.22 -42.21
N HIS A 313 20.62 4.62 -41.36
CA HIS A 313 21.05 3.68 -40.32
C HIS A 313 21.34 2.27 -40.86
N VAL A 314 20.60 1.79 -41.86
CA VAL A 314 20.72 0.42 -42.41
C VAL A 314 21.79 0.28 -43.48
N GLU A 315 22.10 1.34 -44.25
CA GLU A 315 23.15 1.29 -45.29
C GLU A 315 24.58 1.21 -44.71
N GLY A 316 24.73 1.19 -43.38
CA GLY A 316 26.02 0.97 -42.68
C GLY A 316 27.01 2.14 -42.78
N GLN A 317 26.78 3.10 -43.68
CA GLN A 317 27.64 4.25 -43.94
C GLN A 317 27.93 5.05 -42.67
N LEU A 318 26.89 5.45 -41.93
CA LEU A 318 27.01 6.18 -40.66
C LEU A 318 27.90 5.41 -39.66
N LYS A 319 27.58 4.14 -39.37
CA LYS A 319 28.40 3.29 -38.49
C LYS A 319 29.85 3.15 -38.98
N SER A 320 30.07 3.10 -40.29
CA SER A 320 31.42 2.99 -40.88
C SER A 320 32.24 4.27 -40.73
N GLU A 321 31.63 5.46 -40.91
CA GLU A 321 32.26 6.76 -40.68
C GLU A 321 32.68 6.89 -39.21
N ILE A 322 31.75 6.58 -38.29
CA ILE A 322 31.99 6.54 -36.84
C ILE A 322 33.11 5.57 -36.45
N MET A 323 33.11 4.32 -36.95
CA MET A 323 34.18 3.36 -36.65
C MET A 323 35.55 3.79 -37.21
N SER A 324 35.57 4.64 -38.25
CA SER A 324 36.81 5.16 -38.83
C SER A 324 37.44 6.29 -38.01
N LYS A 325 36.62 7.08 -37.29
CA LYS A 325 37.03 8.26 -36.50
C LYS A 325 36.25 8.38 -35.18
N PRO A 326 36.28 7.36 -34.29
CA PRO A 326 35.44 7.30 -33.09
C PRO A 326 35.64 8.50 -32.16
N GLU A 327 36.82 9.11 -32.14
CA GLU A 327 37.17 10.31 -31.37
C GLU A 327 36.37 11.58 -31.74
N LEU A 328 35.70 11.61 -32.89
CA LEU A 328 34.80 12.72 -33.28
C LEU A 328 33.37 12.53 -32.77
N PHE A 329 32.99 11.29 -32.44
CA PHE A 329 31.60 10.89 -32.21
C PHE A 329 31.34 10.40 -30.79
N VAL A 330 32.35 9.88 -30.09
CA VAL A 330 32.24 9.34 -28.73
C VAL A 330 32.94 10.25 -27.73
N GLU A 331 32.31 10.43 -26.58
CA GLU A 331 32.88 11.05 -25.38
C GLU A 331 33.34 9.94 -24.41
N PRO A 332 34.64 9.60 -24.32
CA PRO A 332 35.10 8.56 -23.42
C PRO A 332 34.97 9.01 -21.96
N ASP A 333 34.28 8.23 -21.14
CA ASP A 333 34.20 8.45 -19.69
C ASP A 333 35.32 7.65 -18.99
N PRO A 334 36.33 8.30 -18.38
CA PRO A 334 37.47 7.62 -17.77
C PRO A 334 37.13 6.91 -16.45
N GLU A 335 36.02 7.27 -15.80
CA GLU A 335 35.59 6.67 -14.54
C GLU A 335 34.72 5.42 -14.76
N LEU A 336 34.05 5.32 -15.91
CA LEU A 336 33.17 4.21 -16.24
C LEU A 336 33.83 2.82 -16.17
N PRO A 337 35.04 2.58 -16.72
CA PRO A 337 35.66 1.26 -16.67
C PRO A 337 35.99 0.80 -15.25
N LEU A 338 36.37 1.74 -14.37
CA LEU A 338 36.59 1.47 -12.95
C LEU A 338 35.27 1.20 -12.21
N ALA A 339 34.19 1.93 -12.53
CA ALA A 339 32.86 1.68 -11.97
C ALA A 339 32.36 0.26 -12.27
N LEU A 340 32.64 -0.28 -13.46
CA LEU A 340 32.32 -1.67 -13.80
C LEU A 340 33.28 -2.66 -13.11
N LEU A 341 34.57 -2.34 -13.02
CA LEU A 341 35.54 -3.20 -12.33
C LEU A 341 35.17 -3.38 -10.84
N ASP A 342 34.85 -2.30 -10.13
CA ASP A 342 34.38 -2.34 -8.73
C ASP A 342 33.15 -3.25 -8.55
N GLN A 343 32.18 -3.19 -9.46
CA GLN A 343 31.00 -4.06 -9.44
C GLN A 343 31.36 -5.53 -9.66
N LYS A 344 32.24 -5.81 -10.62
CA LYS A 344 32.71 -7.17 -10.91
C LYS A 344 33.46 -7.75 -9.72
N GLU A 345 34.39 -7.00 -9.14
CA GLU A 345 35.20 -7.42 -8.00
C GLU A 345 34.35 -7.56 -6.72
N ALA A 346 33.27 -6.78 -6.58
CA ALA A 346 32.22 -7.00 -5.59
C ALA A 346 31.33 -8.26 -5.85
N GLY A 347 31.68 -9.09 -6.84
CA GLY A 347 31.04 -10.36 -7.13
C GLY A 347 29.77 -10.27 -7.99
N LYS A 348 29.47 -9.12 -8.61
CA LYS A 348 28.32 -8.98 -9.50
C LYS A 348 28.63 -9.58 -10.88
N LYS A 349 27.67 -10.29 -11.46
CA LYS A 349 27.77 -10.79 -12.84
C LYS A 349 27.44 -9.69 -13.85
N LEU A 350 28.39 -9.29 -14.68
CA LEU A 350 28.19 -8.19 -15.62
C LEU A 350 27.78 -8.69 -17.01
N LEU A 351 26.73 -8.11 -17.56
CA LEU A 351 26.14 -8.48 -18.85
C LEU A 351 26.11 -7.26 -19.78
N LEU A 352 26.48 -7.43 -21.05
CA LEU A 352 26.22 -6.43 -22.10
C LEU A 352 25.12 -6.95 -23.01
N ILE A 353 24.08 -6.15 -23.26
CA ILE A 353 22.90 -6.54 -24.06
C ILE A 353 22.55 -5.39 -25.01
N THR A 354 23.09 -5.46 -26.23
CA THR A 354 23.00 -4.38 -27.22
C THR A 354 22.32 -4.83 -28.51
N ASN A 355 21.64 -3.89 -29.18
CA ASN A 355 21.11 -4.09 -30.53
C ASN A 355 22.19 -3.98 -31.62
N SER A 356 23.35 -3.41 -31.32
CA SER A 356 24.49 -3.34 -32.24
C SER A 356 25.11 -4.71 -32.52
N ASP A 357 25.76 -4.84 -33.68
CA ASP A 357 26.51 -6.02 -34.11
C ASP A 357 27.90 -6.12 -33.45
N TYR A 358 28.53 -7.30 -33.52
CA TYR A 358 29.80 -7.53 -32.84
C TYR A 358 30.98 -6.69 -33.37
N HIS A 359 31.06 -6.43 -34.68
CA HIS A 359 32.18 -5.66 -35.23
C HIS A 359 32.15 -4.22 -34.75
N TYR A 360 30.97 -3.60 -34.80
CA TYR A 360 30.73 -2.28 -34.23
C TYR A 360 31.00 -2.27 -32.72
N THR A 361 30.34 -3.15 -31.95
CA THR A 361 30.52 -3.23 -30.49
C THR A 361 31.97 -3.41 -30.09
N ASN A 362 32.71 -4.34 -30.70
CA ASN A 362 34.10 -4.56 -30.34
C ASN A 362 34.99 -3.34 -30.65
N LYS A 363 34.82 -2.70 -31.81
CA LYS A 363 35.61 -1.50 -32.19
C LYS A 363 35.37 -0.34 -31.23
N MET A 364 34.11 -0.05 -30.90
CA MET A 364 33.75 1.08 -30.04
C MET A 364 34.14 0.82 -28.57
N MET A 365 33.87 -0.38 -28.05
CA MET A 365 34.24 -0.73 -26.68
C MET A 365 35.76 -0.76 -26.48
N GLN A 366 36.54 -1.26 -27.45
CA GLN A 366 38.01 -1.17 -27.40
C GLN A 366 38.51 0.27 -27.33
N HIS A 367 37.95 1.18 -28.14
CA HIS A 367 38.34 2.60 -28.12
C HIS A 367 38.06 3.24 -26.76
N SER A 368 36.89 2.99 -26.17
CA SER A 368 36.41 3.72 -24.99
C SER A 368 36.85 3.13 -23.65
N PHE A 369 37.06 1.81 -23.54
CA PHE A 369 37.38 1.15 -22.27
C PHE A 369 38.87 0.81 -22.11
N ASN A 370 39.49 0.14 -23.09
CA ASN A 370 40.80 -0.51 -22.90
C ASN A 370 41.90 0.45 -22.38
N ARG A 371 41.88 1.72 -22.81
CA ARG A 371 42.89 2.72 -22.40
C ARG A 371 42.85 3.10 -20.92
N PHE A 372 41.78 2.76 -20.20
CA PHE A 372 41.57 3.07 -18.78
C PHE A 372 41.52 1.82 -17.90
N LEU A 373 41.69 0.62 -18.47
CA LEU A 373 41.72 -0.64 -17.74
C LEU A 373 43.15 -1.02 -17.30
N PRO A 374 43.32 -1.62 -16.11
CA PRO A 374 44.63 -2.02 -15.60
C PRO A 374 45.14 -3.31 -16.26
N ASN A 375 46.43 -3.60 -16.10
CA ASN A 375 47.04 -4.91 -16.36
C ASN A 375 46.79 -5.51 -17.76
N GLU A 376 46.79 -4.67 -18.81
CA GLU A 376 46.51 -5.05 -20.21
C GLU A 376 45.11 -5.66 -20.45
N MET A 377 44.19 -5.50 -19.49
CA MET A 377 42.83 -6.01 -19.55
C MET A 377 42.02 -5.35 -20.69
N GLY A 378 41.28 -6.15 -21.45
CA GLY A 378 40.37 -5.66 -22.47
C GLY A 378 38.96 -5.41 -21.90
N TRP A 379 38.17 -4.58 -22.59
CA TRP A 379 36.74 -4.39 -22.29
C TRP A 379 35.98 -5.71 -22.14
N ARG A 380 36.40 -6.72 -22.90
CA ARG A 380 35.76 -8.02 -22.98
C ARG A 380 35.89 -8.81 -21.68
N ASP A 381 36.95 -8.56 -20.90
CA ASP A 381 37.21 -9.18 -19.61
C ASP A 381 36.32 -8.61 -18.49
N LEU A 382 35.67 -7.46 -18.68
CA LEU A 382 34.69 -6.93 -17.72
C LEU A 382 33.41 -7.79 -17.68
N PHE A 383 32.91 -8.22 -18.84
CA PHE A 383 31.56 -8.81 -18.96
C PHE A 383 31.57 -10.35 -18.94
N ASP A 384 30.86 -10.93 -17.96
CA ASP A 384 30.60 -12.36 -17.87
C ASP A 384 29.81 -12.90 -19.07
N ILE A 385 28.89 -12.12 -19.64
CA ILE A 385 28.12 -12.48 -20.85
C ILE A 385 27.99 -11.23 -21.72
N VAL A 386 28.19 -11.36 -23.04
CA VAL A 386 27.85 -10.30 -24.01
C VAL A 386 26.88 -10.86 -25.03
N ILE A 387 25.82 -10.10 -25.28
CA ILE A 387 24.77 -10.37 -26.24
C ILE A 387 24.69 -9.18 -27.20
N VAL A 388 25.10 -9.42 -28.45
CA VAL A 388 24.98 -8.49 -29.57
C VAL A 388 23.71 -8.79 -30.37
N SER A 389 23.27 -7.82 -31.19
CA SER A 389 22.09 -7.96 -32.05
C SER A 389 20.86 -8.50 -31.30
N ALA A 390 20.64 -8.04 -30.06
CA ALA A 390 19.67 -8.59 -29.13
C ALA A 390 18.20 -8.42 -29.58
N ARG A 391 17.90 -7.45 -30.45
CA ARG A 391 16.55 -7.09 -30.94
C ARG A 391 15.60 -6.64 -29.82
N LYS A 392 16.09 -5.86 -28.86
CA LYS A 392 15.22 -5.18 -27.89
C LYS A 392 14.21 -4.30 -28.63
N PRO A 393 12.90 -4.35 -28.31
CA PRO A 393 12.30 -4.93 -27.11
C PRO A 393 12.03 -6.45 -27.14
N GLU A 394 12.06 -7.11 -28.30
CA GLU A 394 11.70 -8.53 -28.48
C GLU A 394 12.48 -9.44 -27.53
N PHE A 395 13.76 -9.13 -27.28
CA PHE A 395 14.62 -9.80 -26.29
C PHE A 395 13.98 -10.03 -24.90
N PHE A 396 13.16 -9.09 -24.42
CA PHE A 396 12.50 -9.16 -23.12
C PHE A 396 11.08 -9.76 -23.18
N GLN A 397 10.48 -9.80 -24.38
CA GLN A 397 9.09 -10.20 -24.60
C GLN A 397 8.95 -11.62 -25.14
N MET A 398 9.90 -12.08 -25.95
CA MET A 398 9.80 -13.25 -26.80
C MET A 398 10.99 -14.19 -26.62
N SER A 399 10.82 -15.47 -26.94
CA SER A 399 11.90 -16.45 -26.92
C SER A 399 12.48 -16.63 -28.33
N HIS A 400 13.56 -15.91 -28.61
CA HIS A 400 14.32 -16.07 -29.86
C HIS A 400 15.51 -17.02 -29.69
N PRO A 401 15.93 -17.73 -30.76
CA PRO A 401 17.16 -18.52 -30.74
C PRO A 401 18.39 -17.67 -30.41
N MET A 402 19.28 -18.22 -29.60
CA MET A 402 20.59 -17.64 -29.29
C MET A 402 21.67 -18.35 -30.13
N TYR A 403 22.64 -17.59 -30.61
CA TYR A 403 23.81 -18.12 -31.29
C TYR A 403 25.07 -17.70 -30.57
N GLU A 404 26.02 -18.61 -30.37
CA GLU A 404 27.35 -18.30 -29.85
C GLU A 404 28.25 -17.85 -31.01
N VAL A 405 28.93 -16.72 -30.86
CA VAL A 405 29.92 -16.22 -31.81
C VAL A 405 31.25 -16.88 -31.49
N VAL A 406 31.75 -17.72 -32.41
CA VAL A 406 32.86 -18.65 -32.16
C VAL A 406 34.20 -18.14 -32.71
N THR A 407 34.18 -17.24 -33.69
CA THR A 407 35.38 -16.67 -34.31
C THR A 407 35.37 -15.14 -34.28
N GLY A 408 36.55 -14.52 -34.37
CA GLY A 408 36.68 -13.06 -34.49
C GLY A 408 36.06 -12.48 -35.78
N GLU A 409 35.84 -13.33 -36.78
CA GLU A 409 35.15 -13.01 -38.04
C GLU A 409 33.61 -13.05 -37.92
N GLY A 410 33.06 -13.39 -36.75
CA GLY A 410 31.62 -13.39 -36.52
C GLY A 410 30.89 -14.69 -36.86
N LEU A 411 31.60 -15.81 -37.10
CA LEU A 411 30.93 -17.10 -37.35
C LEU A 411 30.15 -17.56 -36.12
N MET A 412 28.93 -18.03 -36.35
CA MET A 412 27.94 -18.34 -35.32
C MET A 412 27.57 -19.83 -35.29
N ARG A 413 27.36 -20.39 -34.09
CA ARG A 413 26.73 -21.71 -33.88
C ARG A 413 25.50 -21.61 -32.98
N PRO A 414 24.45 -22.42 -33.17
CA PRO A 414 23.29 -22.43 -32.27
C PRO A 414 23.69 -22.72 -30.82
N CYS A 415 23.08 -22.00 -29.87
CA CYS A 415 23.35 -22.13 -28.45
C CYS A 415 22.04 -22.15 -27.64
N PHE A 416 21.92 -23.07 -26.70
CA PHE A 416 20.72 -23.23 -25.85
C PHE A 416 20.91 -22.75 -24.40
N LYS A 417 22.14 -22.46 -23.99
CA LYS A 417 22.47 -21.97 -22.64
C LYS A 417 23.73 -21.10 -22.68
N ALA A 418 23.62 -19.86 -22.22
CA ALA A 418 24.76 -18.96 -22.11
C ALA A 418 25.73 -19.44 -21.02
N LYS A 419 27.01 -19.13 -21.20
CA LYS A 419 28.11 -19.47 -20.29
C LYS A 419 28.89 -18.20 -19.95
N THR A 420 29.49 -18.17 -18.76
CA THR A 420 30.43 -17.12 -18.37
C THR A 420 31.63 -17.09 -19.33
N GLY A 421 32.04 -15.90 -19.74
CA GLY A 421 33.01 -15.63 -20.81
C GLY A 421 32.40 -15.62 -22.23
N GLY A 422 31.15 -16.03 -22.40
CA GLY A 422 30.53 -16.23 -23.70
C GLY A 422 30.14 -14.95 -24.43
N LEU A 423 30.21 -14.99 -25.76
CA LEU A 423 29.74 -13.97 -26.70
C LEU A 423 28.61 -14.56 -27.54
N TYR A 424 27.47 -13.88 -27.57
CA TYR A 424 26.24 -14.38 -28.17
C TYR A 424 25.59 -13.34 -29.08
N SER A 425 24.78 -13.82 -30.03
CA SER A 425 23.92 -13.02 -30.90
C SER A 425 22.46 -13.46 -30.74
N GLY A 426 21.55 -12.49 -30.58
CA GLY A 426 20.12 -12.74 -30.35
C GLY A 426 19.82 -13.35 -28.97
N GLY A 427 18.97 -14.39 -28.92
CA GLY A 427 18.51 -14.99 -27.68
C GLY A 427 17.38 -14.22 -26.98
N SER A 428 17.14 -14.52 -25.70
CA SER A 428 16.14 -13.83 -24.87
C SER A 428 16.60 -13.69 -23.42
N ALA A 429 16.01 -12.73 -22.71
CA ALA A 429 16.30 -12.48 -21.30
C ALA A 429 15.98 -13.70 -20.40
N GLN A 430 14.93 -14.46 -20.72
CA GLN A 430 14.61 -15.70 -20.01
C GLN A 430 15.70 -16.76 -20.17
N MET A 431 16.36 -16.84 -21.34
CA MET A 431 17.54 -17.70 -21.49
C MET A 431 18.69 -17.25 -20.60
N VAL A 432 18.86 -15.95 -20.36
CA VAL A 432 19.90 -15.42 -19.46
C VAL A 432 19.61 -15.77 -18.01
N GLU A 433 18.37 -15.55 -17.52
CA GLU A 433 17.93 -15.96 -16.17
C GLU A 433 18.19 -17.46 -15.94
N ASN A 434 17.73 -18.32 -16.84
CA ASN A 434 17.92 -19.76 -16.79
C ASN A 434 19.39 -20.20 -16.92
N SER A 435 20.22 -19.40 -17.61
CA SER A 435 21.65 -19.69 -17.77
C SER A 435 22.43 -19.40 -16.50
N LEU A 436 22.11 -18.29 -15.83
CA LEU A 436 22.76 -17.84 -14.60
C LEU A 436 22.14 -18.47 -13.33
N ASN A 437 20.92 -19.01 -13.41
CA ASN A 437 20.11 -19.44 -12.27
C ASN A 437 19.89 -18.31 -11.25
N ILE A 438 19.46 -17.15 -11.78
CA ILE A 438 19.20 -15.90 -11.04
C ILE A 438 17.78 -15.45 -11.36
N HIS A 439 17.01 -15.05 -10.35
CA HIS A 439 15.66 -14.49 -10.55
C HIS A 439 15.70 -13.00 -10.93
N GLY A 440 14.70 -12.52 -11.67
CA GLY A 440 14.62 -11.14 -12.14
C GLY A 440 14.78 -10.06 -11.05
N ASP A 441 14.30 -10.29 -9.82
CA ASP A 441 14.47 -9.33 -8.71
C ASP A 441 15.93 -9.12 -8.28
N GLU A 442 16.82 -10.04 -8.68
CA GLU A 442 18.26 -10.00 -8.45
C GLU A 442 19.06 -9.50 -9.66
N ILE A 443 18.39 -9.09 -10.74
CA ILE A 443 19.01 -8.53 -11.95
C ILE A 443 18.69 -7.04 -12.02
N LEU A 444 19.72 -6.19 -12.06
CA LEU A 444 19.59 -4.77 -12.38
C LEU A 444 19.91 -4.56 -13.86
N TYR A 445 18.98 -4.04 -14.63
CA TYR A 445 19.24 -3.66 -16.03
C TYR A 445 19.28 -2.15 -16.19
N VAL A 446 20.34 -1.68 -16.84
CA VAL A 446 20.68 -0.28 -17.02
C VAL A 446 20.65 0.04 -18.51
N GLY A 447 19.83 1.01 -18.90
CA GLY A 447 19.70 1.46 -20.28
C GLY A 447 19.27 2.92 -20.36
N ASP A 448 19.34 3.52 -21.54
CA ASP A 448 18.80 4.85 -21.78
C ASP A 448 17.35 4.77 -22.27
N HIS A 449 16.94 3.75 -23.02
CA HIS A 449 15.61 3.76 -23.65
C HIS A 449 14.47 3.36 -22.69
N ILE A 450 13.66 4.34 -22.26
CA ILE A 450 12.55 4.14 -21.30
C ILE A 450 11.62 2.99 -21.69
N TYR A 451 11.14 2.93 -22.94
CA TYR A 451 10.30 1.82 -23.37
C TYR A 451 11.09 0.50 -23.49
N THR A 452 12.00 0.36 -24.46
CA THR A 452 12.58 -0.93 -24.85
C THR A 452 13.48 -1.56 -23.79
N ASP A 453 14.22 -0.76 -23.03
CA ASP A 453 15.11 -1.24 -21.97
C ASP A 453 14.40 -1.35 -20.63
N VAL A 454 13.78 -0.25 -20.18
CA VAL A 454 13.35 -0.12 -18.78
C VAL A 454 11.90 -0.57 -18.57
N SER A 455 10.96 -0.27 -19.46
CA SER A 455 9.57 -0.69 -19.28
C SER A 455 9.37 -2.18 -19.52
N GLN A 456 10.03 -2.76 -20.53
CA GLN A 456 9.82 -4.15 -20.92
C GLN A 456 10.44 -5.13 -19.93
N SER A 457 11.69 -4.90 -19.53
CA SER A 457 12.36 -5.70 -18.48
C SER A 457 11.60 -5.64 -17.14
N LYS A 458 11.06 -4.47 -16.78
CA LYS A 458 10.25 -4.30 -15.56
C LYS A 458 8.91 -5.02 -15.62
N VAL A 459 8.18 -4.90 -16.72
CA VAL A 459 6.80 -5.43 -16.85
C VAL A 459 6.79 -6.95 -17.07
N HIS A 460 7.65 -7.47 -17.95
CA HIS A 460 7.61 -8.89 -18.34
C HIS A 460 8.42 -9.80 -17.41
N LEU A 461 9.51 -9.30 -16.83
CA LEU A 461 10.49 -10.12 -16.09
C LEU A 461 10.69 -9.67 -14.64
N ARG A 462 10.09 -8.55 -14.24
CA ARG A 462 10.26 -7.91 -12.92
C ARG A 462 11.71 -7.55 -12.59
N TRP A 463 12.55 -7.33 -13.61
CA TRP A 463 13.93 -6.88 -13.40
C TRP A 463 13.97 -5.56 -12.62
N ARG A 464 15.02 -5.37 -11.82
CA ARG A 464 15.34 -4.05 -11.26
C ARG A 464 15.87 -3.18 -12.40
N THR A 465 15.60 -1.88 -12.36
CA THR A 465 15.84 -1.01 -13.51
C THR A 465 16.52 0.30 -13.15
N ALA A 466 17.53 0.67 -13.92
CA ALA A 466 18.17 1.98 -13.89
C ALA A 466 18.07 2.67 -15.25
N LEU A 467 17.76 3.97 -15.24
CA LEU A 467 17.66 4.77 -16.45
C LEU A 467 18.81 5.78 -16.56
N VAL A 468 19.44 5.85 -17.74
CA VAL A 468 20.43 6.88 -18.08
C VAL A 468 19.74 8.07 -18.79
N CYS A 469 19.89 9.26 -18.21
CA CYS A 469 19.40 10.54 -18.75
C CYS A 469 20.51 11.58 -18.67
N ARG A 470 21.36 11.63 -19.69
CA ARG A 470 22.57 12.45 -19.77
C ARG A 470 22.31 13.94 -19.46
N GLU A 471 21.17 14.43 -19.93
CA GLU A 471 20.68 15.81 -19.86
C GLU A 471 20.44 16.30 -18.41
N LEU A 472 20.39 15.39 -17.43
CA LEU A 472 20.21 15.73 -16.01
C LEU A 472 21.35 16.58 -15.44
N GLU A 473 22.58 16.47 -15.97
CA GLU A 473 23.71 17.32 -15.51
C GLU A 473 23.47 18.80 -15.83
N GLU A 474 22.92 19.07 -17.02
CA GLU A 474 22.56 20.40 -17.49
C GLU A 474 21.29 20.92 -16.82
N GLU A 475 20.23 20.08 -16.72
CA GLU A 475 19.00 20.44 -16.01
C GLU A 475 19.28 20.78 -14.53
N TYR A 476 20.12 19.99 -13.85
CA TYR A 476 20.51 20.25 -12.47
C TYR A 476 21.24 21.60 -12.35
N SER A 477 22.19 21.87 -13.25
CA SER A 477 22.95 23.11 -13.29
C SER A 477 22.04 24.32 -13.53
N ALA A 478 21.12 24.23 -14.48
CA ALA A 478 20.12 25.25 -14.77
C ALA A 478 19.18 25.48 -13.57
N LEU A 479 18.75 24.43 -12.86
CA LEU A 479 17.91 24.56 -11.66
C LEU A 479 18.59 25.28 -10.50
N ILE A 480 19.90 25.05 -10.29
CA ILE A 480 20.69 25.76 -9.28
C ILE A 480 20.78 27.25 -9.64
N GLN A 481 21.04 27.58 -10.91
CA GLN A 481 21.10 28.97 -11.39
C GLN A 481 19.73 29.68 -11.31
N SER A 482 18.65 29.02 -11.72
CA SER A 482 17.28 29.55 -11.65
C SER A 482 16.72 29.65 -10.23
N ARG A 483 17.42 29.19 -9.18
CA ARG A 483 16.89 29.11 -7.81
C ARG A 483 16.37 30.46 -7.29
N GLY A 484 17.07 31.56 -7.56
CA GLY A 484 16.66 32.91 -7.14
C GLY A 484 15.40 33.39 -7.87
N HIS A 485 15.37 33.22 -9.19
CA HIS A 485 14.20 33.54 -10.04
C HIS A 485 12.95 32.76 -9.59
N ARG A 486 13.11 31.44 -9.41
CA ARG A 486 12.02 30.57 -8.95
C ARG A 486 11.51 30.95 -7.56
N ALA A 487 12.40 31.29 -6.62
CA ALA A 487 11.98 31.74 -5.29
C ALA A 487 11.12 33.02 -5.35
N ALA A 488 11.59 34.04 -6.09
CA ALA A 488 10.83 35.28 -6.28
C ALA A 488 9.48 35.04 -6.99
N LEU A 489 9.42 34.08 -7.91
CA LEU A 489 8.18 33.69 -8.58
C LEU A 489 7.18 33.00 -7.62
N VAL A 490 7.65 32.11 -6.74
CA VAL A 490 6.82 31.52 -5.67
C VAL A 490 6.28 32.61 -4.74
N ASP A 491 7.12 33.56 -4.33
CA ASP A 491 6.68 34.63 -3.44
C ASP A 491 5.61 35.54 -4.08
N LEU A 492 5.73 35.85 -5.38
CA LEU A 492 4.72 36.60 -6.14
C LEU A 492 3.41 35.82 -6.31
N ILE A 493 3.48 34.50 -6.56
CA ILE A 493 2.29 33.63 -6.64
C ILE A 493 1.57 33.59 -5.29
N ASN A 494 2.29 33.37 -4.19
CA ASN A 494 1.73 33.37 -2.83
C ASN A 494 1.08 34.72 -2.50
N GLN A 495 1.71 35.85 -2.87
CA GLN A 495 1.12 37.18 -2.70
C GLN A 495 -0.18 37.34 -3.52
N LYS A 496 -0.21 36.83 -4.76
CA LYS A 496 -1.41 36.86 -5.60
C LYS A 496 -2.53 36.01 -5.01
N GLU A 497 -2.23 34.83 -4.45
CA GLU A 497 -3.20 33.96 -3.79
C GLU A 497 -3.85 34.66 -2.58
N VAL A 498 -3.05 35.24 -1.68
CA VAL A 498 -3.57 35.97 -0.50
C VAL A 498 -4.45 37.17 -0.91
N VAL A 499 -4.04 37.95 -1.92
CA VAL A 499 -4.84 39.07 -2.46
C VAL A 499 -6.14 38.56 -3.11
N GLY A 500 -6.06 37.46 -3.86
CA GLY A 500 -7.20 36.81 -4.51
C GLY A 500 -8.23 36.24 -3.53
N ASP A 501 -7.76 35.60 -2.47
CA ASP A 501 -8.61 35.09 -1.39
C ASP A 501 -9.37 36.22 -0.70
N LEU A 502 -8.69 37.31 -0.34
CA LEU A 502 -9.36 38.48 0.24
C LEU A 502 -10.41 39.06 -0.74
N PHE A 503 -10.06 39.23 -2.01
CA PHE A 503 -10.99 39.69 -3.04
C PHE A 503 -12.23 38.77 -3.15
N ASN A 504 -12.03 37.45 -3.14
CA ASN A 504 -13.11 36.47 -3.19
C ASN A 504 -14.01 36.52 -1.94
N GLN A 505 -13.44 36.71 -0.74
CA GLN A 505 -14.22 36.87 0.49
C GLN A 505 -15.06 38.17 0.48
N LEU A 506 -14.48 39.30 0.03
CA LEU A 506 -15.21 40.57 -0.10
C LEU A 506 -16.31 40.48 -1.16
N ARG A 507 -16.04 39.83 -2.30
CA ARG A 507 -17.04 39.57 -3.36
C ARG A 507 -18.21 38.72 -2.85
N LEU A 508 -17.94 37.69 -2.06
CA LEU A 508 -18.98 36.87 -1.44
C LEU A 508 -19.77 37.65 -0.36
N ALA A 509 -19.11 38.53 0.40
CA ALA A 509 -19.79 39.42 1.35
C ALA A 509 -20.77 40.37 0.64
N SER A 510 -20.32 41.02 -0.45
CA SER A 510 -21.16 41.85 -1.33
C SER A 510 -22.37 41.06 -1.86
N GLN A 511 -22.14 39.88 -2.45
CA GLN A 511 -23.20 39.01 -2.96
C GLN A 511 -24.23 38.62 -1.90
N ARG A 512 -23.79 38.34 -0.66
CA ARG A 512 -24.68 37.98 0.45
C ARG A 512 -25.55 39.18 0.87
N ARG A 513 -24.98 40.38 0.97
CA ARG A 513 -25.72 41.62 1.26
C ARG A 513 -26.81 41.89 0.23
N THR A 514 -26.50 41.82 -1.07
CA THR A 514 -27.48 41.99 -2.16
C THR A 514 -28.61 40.95 -2.13
N LYS A 515 -28.42 39.83 -1.42
CA LYS A 515 -29.43 38.77 -1.21
C LYS A 515 -30.03 38.76 0.21
N GLY A 516 -29.83 39.82 1.00
CA GLY A 516 -30.40 39.95 2.34
C GLY A 516 -29.82 38.98 3.38
N ARG A 517 -28.57 38.53 3.21
CA ARG A 517 -27.89 37.57 4.10
C ARG A 517 -26.65 38.20 4.75
N PRO A 518 -26.31 37.85 6.00
CA PRO A 518 -25.09 38.33 6.66
C PRO A 518 -23.83 37.81 5.94
N ALA A 519 -22.73 38.57 6.03
CA ALA A 519 -21.45 38.17 5.47
C ALA A 519 -20.80 37.04 6.29
N GLN A 520 -19.63 36.56 5.86
CA GLN A 520 -18.91 35.45 6.49
C GLN A 520 -18.41 35.78 7.91
N THR A 521 -18.20 37.07 8.21
CA THR A 521 -17.74 37.55 9.52
C THR A 521 -18.49 38.82 9.92
N LEU A 522 -18.48 39.15 11.22
CA LEU A 522 -19.03 40.40 11.74
C LEU A 522 -18.33 41.63 11.14
N ALA A 523 -17.00 41.62 11.03
CA ALA A 523 -16.24 42.69 10.37
C ALA A 523 -16.68 42.88 8.90
N ALA A 524 -16.81 41.78 8.14
CA ALA A 524 -17.31 41.83 6.76
C ALA A 524 -18.81 42.18 6.65
N THR A 525 -19.58 42.12 7.75
CA THR A 525 -20.98 42.55 7.80
C THR A 525 -21.08 44.05 8.11
N ASN A 526 -20.14 44.61 8.87
CA ASN A 526 -20.16 45.99 9.34
C ASN A 526 -19.42 47.00 8.43
N LEU A 527 -18.60 46.54 7.47
CA LEU A 527 -17.97 47.40 6.44
C LEU A 527 -19.01 48.20 5.65
N GLU A 528 -18.70 49.42 5.22
CA GLU A 528 -19.60 50.20 4.36
C GLU A 528 -19.58 49.68 2.90
N ASP A 529 -20.69 49.79 2.16
CA ASP A 529 -20.77 49.28 0.77
C ASP A 529 -19.84 50.03 -0.20
N GLN A 530 -19.55 51.31 0.08
CA GLN A 530 -18.54 52.07 -0.66
C GLN A 530 -17.12 51.55 -0.38
N GLU A 531 -16.76 51.38 0.90
CA GLU A 531 -15.45 50.86 1.33
C GLU A 531 -15.21 49.44 0.78
N LEU A 532 -16.24 48.60 0.79
CA LEU A 532 -16.22 47.26 0.19
C LEU A 532 -15.93 47.31 -1.31
N SER A 533 -16.61 48.20 -2.04
CA SER A 533 -16.45 48.37 -3.49
C SER A 533 -15.06 48.92 -3.85
N GLU A 534 -14.60 49.94 -3.14
CA GLU A 534 -13.25 50.50 -3.31
C GLU A 534 -12.16 49.47 -3.00
N SER A 535 -12.33 48.67 -1.94
CA SER A 535 -11.38 47.62 -1.57
C SER A 535 -11.30 46.53 -2.65
N MET A 536 -12.45 46.10 -3.18
CA MET A 536 -12.48 45.15 -4.30
C MET A 536 -11.80 45.71 -5.57
N GLN A 537 -11.99 46.99 -5.89
CA GLN A 537 -11.31 47.63 -7.01
C GLN A 537 -9.78 47.70 -6.80
N LYS A 538 -9.34 48.14 -5.62
CA LYS A 538 -7.90 48.22 -5.25
C LYS A 538 -7.23 46.84 -5.35
N LEU A 539 -7.85 45.79 -4.81
CA LEU A 539 -7.34 44.41 -4.88
C LEU A 539 -7.28 43.88 -6.32
N LEU A 540 -8.31 44.15 -7.14
CA LEU A 540 -8.33 43.72 -8.55
C LEU A 540 -7.18 44.36 -9.36
N ILE A 541 -6.88 45.65 -9.14
CA ILE A 541 -5.74 46.33 -9.77
C ILE A 541 -4.41 45.70 -9.32
N VAL A 542 -4.27 45.34 -8.04
CA VAL A 542 -3.08 44.64 -7.52
C VAL A 542 -2.92 43.27 -8.17
N MET A 543 -4.00 42.48 -8.28
CA MET A 543 -3.98 41.17 -8.97
C MET A 543 -3.54 41.29 -10.43
N GLN A 544 -4.09 42.27 -11.16
CA GLN A 544 -3.71 42.52 -12.56
C GLN A 544 -2.22 42.90 -12.72
N ARG A 545 -1.68 43.72 -11.81
CA ARG A 545 -0.25 44.07 -11.79
C ARG A 545 0.64 42.89 -11.42
N LEU A 546 0.19 42.03 -10.50
CA LEU A 546 0.89 40.78 -10.18
C LEU A 546 0.90 39.84 -11.39
N ASP A 547 -0.22 39.69 -12.10
CA ASP A 547 -0.28 38.87 -13.33
C ASP A 547 0.64 39.39 -14.44
N GLN A 548 0.68 40.71 -14.66
CA GLN A 548 1.62 41.35 -15.60
C GLN A 548 3.10 41.08 -15.27
N LYS A 549 3.43 40.82 -14.01
CA LYS A 549 4.79 40.48 -13.55
C LYS A 549 5.06 38.98 -13.54
N ILE A 550 4.08 38.17 -13.15
CA ILE A 550 4.17 36.71 -13.02
C ILE A 550 4.25 36.03 -14.40
N ALA A 551 3.46 36.48 -15.38
CA ALA A 551 3.41 35.87 -16.71
C ALA A 551 4.78 35.78 -17.42
N PRO A 552 5.55 36.88 -17.63
CA PRO A 552 6.87 36.78 -18.28
C PRO A 552 7.89 36.00 -17.43
N MET A 553 7.75 36.01 -16.09
CA MET A 553 8.61 35.20 -15.22
C MET A 553 8.33 33.69 -15.33
N LEU A 554 7.08 33.29 -15.59
CA LEU A 554 6.70 31.91 -15.88
C LEU A 554 7.17 31.44 -17.27
N GLU A 555 7.16 32.33 -18.25
CA GLU A 555 7.64 32.01 -19.61
C GLU A 555 9.16 31.77 -19.60
N ALA A 556 9.91 32.64 -18.91
CA ALA A 556 11.36 32.53 -18.71
C ALA A 556 11.82 31.36 -17.82
N ASP A 557 10.92 30.69 -17.10
CA ASP A 557 11.28 29.55 -16.25
C ASP A 557 11.74 28.34 -17.08
N GLY A 558 13.01 27.96 -16.90
CA GLY A 558 13.65 26.85 -17.62
C GLY A 558 14.37 27.23 -18.91
N GLU A 559 14.39 28.50 -19.32
CA GLU A 559 15.13 28.94 -20.52
C GLU A 559 16.65 28.68 -20.43
N LEU A 560 17.21 28.65 -19.21
CA LEU A 560 18.60 28.28 -18.95
C LEU A 560 18.93 26.81 -19.30
N PHE A 561 17.92 25.96 -19.47
CA PHE A 561 18.08 24.58 -19.95
C PHE A 561 17.72 24.49 -21.44
N ASN A 562 16.51 24.92 -21.82
CA ASN A 562 16.12 25.03 -23.23
C ASN A 562 15.08 26.13 -23.39
N LYS A 563 15.33 27.08 -24.30
CA LYS A 563 14.50 28.29 -24.49
C LYS A 563 13.05 27.97 -24.91
N ARG A 564 12.86 26.99 -25.81
CA ARG A 564 11.55 26.64 -26.37
C ARG A 564 10.72 25.84 -25.37
N TRP A 565 11.34 24.82 -24.76
CA TRP A 565 10.62 23.78 -24.01
C TRP A 565 10.73 23.91 -22.50
N GLY A 566 11.75 24.58 -21.97
CA GLY A 566 12.09 24.58 -20.55
C GLY A 566 12.52 23.20 -20.02
N PHE A 567 12.73 23.13 -18.71
CA PHE A 567 13.20 21.95 -17.95
C PHE A 567 12.64 20.58 -18.40
N LEU A 568 13.52 19.60 -18.63
CA LEU A 568 13.19 18.23 -19.02
C LEU A 568 12.16 17.55 -18.07
N SER A 569 12.36 17.67 -16.76
CA SER A 569 11.55 17.03 -15.73
C SER A 569 10.18 17.68 -15.46
N ARG A 570 9.90 18.88 -16.02
CA ARG A 570 8.70 19.69 -15.72
C ARG A 570 7.91 20.08 -16.97
N ALA A 571 6.61 20.28 -16.80
CA ALA A 571 5.72 20.83 -17.82
C ALA A 571 4.82 21.89 -17.18
N GLY A 572 5.22 23.15 -17.31
CA GLY A 572 4.76 24.22 -16.43
C GLY A 572 5.59 24.30 -15.15
N PHE A 573 5.18 25.15 -14.21
CA PHE A 573 6.03 25.53 -13.07
C PHE A 573 6.11 24.47 -11.95
N TRP A 574 4.99 23.79 -11.70
CA TRP A 574 4.82 22.83 -10.60
C TRP A 574 4.69 21.36 -11.04
N ASP A 575 4.09 21.12 -12.22
CA ASP A 575 3.80 19.77 -12.69
C ASP A 575 5.02 19.07 -13.29
N LYS A 576 5.13 17.78 -12.99
CA LYS A 576 6.09 16.87 -13.62
C LYS A 576 5.75 16.69 -15.11
N SER A 577 6.77 16.60 -15.96
CA SER A 577 6.58 16.29 -17.38
C SER A 577 6.04 14.87 -17.59
N HIS A 578 5.45 14.61 -18.76
CA HIS A 578 5.01 13.25 -19.12
C HIS A 578 6.19 12.26 -19.17
N LEU A 579 7.39 12.74 -19.52
CA LEU A 579 8.64 11.99 -19.42
C LEU A 579 8.92 11.55 -17.99
N MET A 580 8.93 12.49 -17.03
CA MET A 580 9.19 12.18 -15.63
C MET A 580 8.17 11.18 -15.07
N ARG A 581 6.91 11.21 -15.52
CA ARG A 581 5.93 10.14 -15.21
C ARG A 581 6.36 8.77 -15.71
N GLN A 582 6.95 8.65 -16.92
CA GLN A 582 7.44 7.35 -17.39
C GLN A 582 8.65 6.88 -16.59
N ILE A 583 9.56 7.80 -16.23
CA ILE A 583 10.74 7.51 -15.39
C ILE A 583 10.27 6.97 -14.03
N GLU A 584 9.42 7.70 -13.30
CA GLU A 584 8.88 7.25 -12.00
C GLU A 584 8.05 5.96 -12.10
N LYS A 585 7.43 5.70 -13.25
CA LYS A 585 6.65 4.48 -13.47
C LYS A 585 7.53 3.26 -13.71
N TYR A 586 8.64 3.36 -14.43
CA TYR A 586 9.39 2.17 -14.89
C TYR A 586 10.81 2.02 -14.34
N ALA A 587 11.50 3.12 -14.04
CA ALA A 587 12.83 3.07 -13.42
C ALA A 587 12.71 2.91 -11.90
N ASP A 588 13.60 2.15 -11.27
CA ASP A 588 13.75 2.14 -9.80
C ASP A 588 14.70 3.27 -9.37
N ILE A 589 15.81 3.43 -10.11
CA ILE A 589 16.74 4.55 -9.99
C ILE A 589 16.99 5.19 -11.36
N TYR A 590 17.46 6.43 -11.39
CA TYR A 590 17.88 7.10 -12.61
C TYR A 590 19.06 8.04 -12.34
N THR A 591 19.91 8.26 -13.34
CA THR A 591 21.14 9.05 -13.20
C THR A 591 21.65 9.54 -14.55
N SER A 592 22.64 10.43 -14.58
CA SER A 592 23.18 10.99 -15.83
C SER A 592 24.11 10.05 -16.60
N ARG A 593 24.84 9.17 -15.90
CA ARG A 593 25.84 8.25 -16.48
C ARG A 593 26.02 7.00 -15.62
N VAL A 594 26.50 5.92 -16.22
CA VAL A 594 26.87 4.69 -15.47
C VAL A 594 28.10 4.89 -14.58
N SER A 595 29.04 5.76 -14.97
CA SER A 595 30.20 6.13 -14.14
C SER A 595 29.82 6.62 -12.74
N ASN A 596 28.63 7.20 -12.58
CA ASN A 596 28.16 7.74 -11.30
C ASN A 596 28.01 6.66 -10.22
N PHE A 597 27.93 5.38 -10.59
CA PHE A 597 28.01 4.28 -9.63
C PHE A 597 29.34 4.24 -8.87
N LEU A 598 30.45 4.76 -9.43
CA LEU A 598 31.76 4.86 -8.75
C LEU A 598 31.72 5.76 -7.50
N HIS A 599 30.78 6.73 -7.45
CA HIS A 599 30.59 7.61 -6.29
C HIS A 599 29.80 6.93 -5.14
N TYR A 600 29.49 5.65 -5.28
CA TYR A 600 28.79 4.83 -4.30
C TYR A 600 29.45 3.44 -4.20
N THR A 601 29.31 2.77 -3.07
CA THR A 601 29.78 1.38 -2.97
C THR A 601 28.89 0.43 -3.81
N PRO A 602 29.42 -0.64 -4.44
CA PRO A 602 28.63 -1.73 -5.00
C PRO A 602 27.68 -2.44 -4.01
N PHE A 603 27.79 -2.13 -2.73
CA PHE A 603 26.92 -2.58 -1.64
C PHE A 603 25.93 -1.49 -1.17
N MET A 604 25.68 -0.47 -1.99
CA MET A 604 24.88 0.69 -1.62
C MET A 604 23.39 0.34 -1.46
N TYR A 605 22.78 0.94 -0.44
CA TYR A 605 21.35 0.86 -0.18
C TYR A 605 20.69 2.19 -0.58
N PHE A 606 20.09 2.22 -1.77
CA PHE A 606 19.36 3.37 -2.27
C PHE A 606 17.95 3.43 -1.66
N ARG A 607 17.51 4.62 -1.22
CA ARG A 607 16.19 4.84 -0.61
C ARG A 607 15.42 5.87 -1.42
N SER A 608 14.16 5.58 -1.72
CA SER A 608 13.24 6.56 -2.32
C SER A 608 13.10 7.79 -1.42
N GLN A 609 12.98 8.96 -2.03
CA GLN A 609 12.67 10.19 -1.30
C GLN A 609 11.20 10.23 -0.89
N GLU A 610 10.89 11.01 0.16
CA GLU A 610 9.51 11.28 0.59
C GLU A 610 8.73 11.98 -0.53
N GLN A 611 7.54 11.47 -0.85
CA GLN A 611 6.64 12.10 -1.83
C GLN A 611 5.54 12.84 -1.09
N THR A 612 5.55 14.17 -1.14
CA THR A 612 4.51 15.00 -0.54
C THR A 612 3.22 14.92 -1.34
N LEU A 613 2.16 14.42 -0.72
CA LEU A 613 0.77 14.51 -1.18
C LEU A 613 0.21 15.92 -0.92
N ALA A 614 -0.89 16.28 -1.60
CA ALA A 614 -1.47 17.62 -1.49
C ALA A 614 -1.88 17.99 -0.04
N HIS A 615 -2.24 17.01 0.80
CA HIS A 615 -2.57 17.21 2.21
C HIS A 615 -1.37 17.28 3.15
N ASP A 616 -0.16 16.90 2.70
CA ASP A 616 1.05 16.93 3.53
C ASP A 616 1.61 18.33 3.72
N SER A 617 1.15 19.29 2.90
CA SER A 617 1.58 20.69 2.83
C SER A 617 1.67 21.39 4.20
N TYR A 618 0.80 21.02 5.15
CA TYR A 618 0.76 21.59 6.51
C TYR A 618 2.03 21.25 7.34
N SER A 619 2.68 20.12 7.05
CA SER A 619 3.92 19.71 7.73
C SER A 619 5.12 20.61 7.36
N TYR A 620 5.22 21.00 6.09
CA TYR A 620 6.33 21.78 5.53
C TYR A 620 6.21 23.28 5.80
N TYR A 621 5.00 23.85 5.82
CA TYR A 621 4.83 25.29 6.09
C TYR A 621 5.22 25.65 7.53
N CYS A 622 4.94 24.74 8.47
CA CYS A 622 5.12 24.96 9.91
C CYS A 622 6.59 24.81 10.39
N SER A 623 7.50 24.26 9.57
CA SER A 623 8.93 24.13 9.90
C SER A 623 9.77 25.35 9.54
N ARG A 624 9.28 26.25 8.67
CA ARG A 624 10.00 27.46 8.24
C ARG A 624 9.81 28.69 9.13
N PHE A 625 8.77 28.70 9.97
CA PHE A 625 8.34 29.91 10.70
C PHE A 625 8.36 29.82 12.23
N ASN A 626 8.57 28.64 12.82
CA ASN A 626 8.55 28.48 14.27
C ASN A 626 9.93 28.08 14.83
N GLY A 627 10.45 28.91 15.72
CA GLY A 627 11.70 28.67 16.44
C GLY A 627 11.61 27.60 17.55
N PRO A 628 12.70 27.38 18.30
CA PRO A 628 12.88 26.17 19.14
C PRO A 628 11.83 25.94 20.24
N ALA A 629 11.07 26.96 20.64
CA ALA A 629 10.09 26.88 21.73
C ALA A 629 8.91 25.94 21.43
N MET A 630 8.55 25.74 20.16
CA MET A 630 7.42 24.88 19.75
C MET A 630 7.76 23.38 19.68
N ASP A 631 9.04 23.01 19.76
CA ASP A 631 9.44 21.61 19.60
C ASP A 631 9.16 20.76 20.87
N ASP A 632 9.12 21.41 22.04
CA ASP A 632 8.78 20.75 23.31
C ASP A 632 7.26 20.54 23.46
N GLU A 633 6.45 21.47 22.92
CA GLU A 633 5.00 21.26 22.71
C GLU A 633 4.75 20.17 21.66
N ARG A 634 5.50 20.16 20.54
CA ARG A 634 5.43 19.06 19.55
C ARG A 634 5.85 17.71 20.11
N ARG A 635 6.80 17.62 21.04
CA ARG A 635 7.09 16.36 21.76
C ARG A 635 5.88 15.88 22.54
N ARG A 636 5.24 16.76 23.32
CA ARG A 636 4.01 16.46 24.06
C ARG A 636 2.83 16.12 23.12
N GLN A 637 2.76 16.75 21.95
CA GLN A 637 1.68 16.54 20.99
C GLN A 637 1.90 15.29 20.13
N LYS A 638 3.13 14.95 19.70
CA LYS A 638 3.45 13.64 19.08
C LYS A 638 3.21 12.47 20.04
N LEU A 639 3.49 12.64 21.33
CA LEU A 639 3.11 11.66 22.36
C LEU A 639 1.58 11.48 22.40
N LYS A 640 0.79 12.57 22.35
CA LYS A 640 -0.67 12.50 22.19
C LYS A 640 -1.11 11.85 20.86
N THR A 641 -0.52 12.19 19.71
CA THR A 641 -0.91 11.62 18.41
C THR A 641 -0.59 10.13 18.33
N ARG A 642 0.55 9.71 18.89
CA ARG A 642 0.92 8.28 18.98
C ARG A 642 -0.03 7.53 19.93
N SER A 643 -0.45 8.15 21.05
CA SER A 643 -1.52 7.59 21.88
C SER A 643 -2.90 7.57 21.20
N ASN A 644 -3.18 8.52 20.29
CA ASN A 644 -4.44 8.54 19.53
C ASN A 644 -4.47 7.47 18.43
N LEU A 645 -3.36 7.22 17.74
CA LEU A 645 -3.23 6.11 16.78
C LEU A 645 -3.28 4.73 17.48
N GLU A 646 -2.65 4.61 18.65
CA GLU A 646 -2.84 3.42 19.50
C GLU A 646 -4.28 3.30 20.02
N MET A 647 -4.98 4.41 20.31
CA MET A 647 -6.40 4.37 20.67
C MET A 647 -7.31 3.98 19.50
N GLU A 648 -7.07 4.50 18.29
CA GLU A 648 -7.82 4.14 17.08
C GLU A 648 -7.69 2.65 16.76
N MET A 649 -6.48 2.07 16.91
CA MET A 649 -6.30 0.63 16.75
C MET A 649 -6.82 -0.20 17.95
N ARG A 650 -6.81 0.33 19.18
CA ARG A 650 -7.45 -0.32 20.35
C ARG A 650 -8.98 -0.33 20.26
N LYS A 651 -9.61 0.64 19.59
CA LYS A 651 -11.08 0.74 19.42
C LYS A 651 -11.70 -0.45 18.65
N LEU A 652 -10.92 -1.31 18.00
CA LEU A 652 -11.40 -2.19 16.94
C LEU A 652 -11.40 -3.71 17.21
N ARG A 653 -11.29 -4.21 18.45
CA ARG A 653 -11.53 -5.64 18.79
C ARG A 653 -12.78 -5.85 19.66
N TRP A 654 -13.84 -6.43 19.09
CA TRP A 654 -15.02 -6.97 19.79
C TRP A 654 -15.44 -8.27 19.09
N ALA A 655 -15.09 -9.41 19.66
CA ALA A 655 -15.50 -10.76 19.22
C ALA A 655 -15.32 -11.81 20.34
N MET A 656 -14.26 -11.70 21.14
CA MET A 656 -13.91 -12.73 22.14
C MET A 656 -14.66 -12.69 23.48
N ASP A 657 -15.42 -11.62 23.78
CA ASP A 657 -16.01 -11.40 25.12
C ASP A 657 -17.52 -11.65 25.18
N GLY A 658 -18.10 -12.25 24.13
CA GLY A 658 -19.54 -12.16 23.80
C GLY A 658 -20.56 -12.75 24.79
N SER A 659 -20.26 -13.81 25.53
CA SER A 659 -21.26 -14.50 26.37
C SER A 659 -21.71 -13.74 27.63
N PHE A 660 -21.03 -12.65 28.02
CA PHE A 660 -21.43 -11.81 29.17
C PHE A 660 -22.13 -10.51 28.77
N TRP A 661 -22.24 -10.23 27.47
CA TRP A 661 -22.55 -8.89 26.97
C TRP A 661 -23.66 -8.88 25.91
N ASP A 662 -24.83 -9.51 26.17
CA ASP A 662 -26.08 -9.39 25.39
C ASP A 662 -25.84 -9.03 23.89
N LEU A 663 -25.04 -9.81 23.16
CA LEU A 663 -24.66 -9.48 21.79
C LEU A 663 -25.72 -9.98 20.80
N ASP A 664 -26.03 -9.17 19.80
CA ASP A 664 -26.92 -9.59 18.71
C ASP A 664 -26.42 -10.88 18.05
N VAL A 665 -27.36 -11.78 17.77
CA VAL A 665 -27.13 -13.06 17.10
C VAL A 665 -27.56 -12.92 15.64
N SER A 666 -26.73 -13.40 14.72
CA SER A 666 -27.07 -13.44 13.30
C SER A 666 -28.17 -14.48 13.03
N THR A 667 -29.25 -14.08 12.36
CA THR A 667 -30.30 -15.00 11.87
C THR A 667 -30.92 -14.50 10.56
N PRO A 668 -31.19 -15.38 9.58
CA PRO A 668 -31.93 -15.04 8.36
C PRO A 668 -33.45 -14.84 8.56
N ARG A 669 -34.00 -14.99 9.78
CA ARG A 669 -35.43 -14.80 10.08
C ARG A 669 -35.93 -13.34 10.06
N THR A 670 -35.02 -12.36 10.07
CA THR A 670 -35.34 -10.93 9.95
C THR A 670 -34.60 -10.32 8.76
N LEU A 671 -35.13 -9.24 8.16
CA LEU A 671 -34.46 -8.58 7.04
C LEU A 671 -33.15 -7.86 7.46
N ASP A 672 -33.05 -7.37 8.70
CA ASP A 672 -31.78 -6.84 9.28
C ASP A 672 -30.79 -7.97 9.66
N GLY A 673 -31.17 -9.25 9.49
CA GLY A 673 -30.29 -10.40 9.67
C GLY A 673 -29.81 -10.61 11.12
N ILE A 674 -30.60 -10.16 12.10
CA ILE A 674 -30.27 -10.20 13.54
C ILE A 674 -31.47 -10.55 14.43
N VAL A 675 -31.16 -11.06 15.62
CA VAL A 675 -32.07 -11.28 16.76
C VAL A 675 -31.32 -10.97 18.06
N ARG A 676 -32.03 -10.52 19.11
CA ARG A 676 -31.40 -10.32 20.43
C ARG A 676 -31.41 -11.58 21.28
N PRO A 677 -30.38 -11.83 22.10
CA PRO A 677 -30.42 -12.88 23.09
C PRO A 677 -31.41 -12.54 24.22
N VAL A 678 -32.00 -13.57 24.83
CA VAL A 678 -32.66 -13.42 26.13
C VAL A 678 -31.58 -13.10 27.19
N PRO A 679 -31.73 -12.04 28.01
CA PRO A 679 -30.67 -11.58 28.90
C PRO A 679 -30.28 -12.61 29.95
N GLY A 680 -29.01 -13.00 29.97
CA GLY A 680 -28.44 -14.00 30.87
C GLY A 680 -28.21 -15.38 30.25
N ASP A 681 -28.65 -15.62 29.02
CA ASP A 681 -28.35 -16.87 28.29
C ASP A 681 -26.99 -16.78 27.57
N PRO A 682 -26.08 -17.75 27.74
CA PRO A 682 -24.80 -17.78 27.01
C PRO A 682 -25.03 -18.11 25.53
N LEU A 683 -24.22 -17.52 24.66
CA LEU A 683 -24.45 -17.56 23.20
C LEU A 683 -23.42 -18.43 22.45
N PRO A 684 -23.83 -19.11 21.37
CA PRO A 684 -22.91 -19.82 20.50
C PRO A 684 -21.99 -18.83 19.78
N LEU A 685 -20.68 -18.94 20.03
CA LEU A 685 -19.63 -18.08 19.45
C LEU A 685 -19.71 -17.95 17.93
N GLY A 686 -20.18 -19.01 17.25
CA GLY A 686 -20.35 -19.02 15.80
C GLY A 686 -21.40 -18.05 15.27
N LEU A 687 -22.41 -17.66 16.06
CA LEU A 687 -23.53 -16.82 15.61
C LEU A 687 -23.55 -15.40 16.23
N THR A 688 -22.73 -15.13 17.25
CA THR A 688 -22.63 -13.77 17.84
C THR A 688 -22.03 -12.76 16.85
N ARG A 689 -22.62 -11.57 16.76
CA ARG A 689 -22.24 -10.52 15.79
C ARG A 689 -21.81 -9.22 16.48
N GLY A 690 -20.71 -8.64 16.01
CA GLY A 690 -20.26 -7.31 16.42
C GLY A 690 -21.07 -6.18 15.74
N PRO A 691 -21.37 -5.06 16.42
CA PRO A 691 -22.39 -4.08 15.99
C PRO A 691 -21.93 -3.08 14.90
N ARG A 692 -21.03 -3.46 13.98
CA ARG A 692 -20.31 -2.50 13.11
C ARG A 692 -20.91 -2.23 11.73
N LEU A 693 -21.73 -3.11 11.18
CA LEU A 693 -22.35 -2.93 9.86
C LEU A 693 -23.79 -3.45 9.85
N SER A 694 -24.72 -2.62 9.35
CA SER A 694 -26.11 -2.97 9.07
C SER A 694 -26.19 -4.00 7.93
N ARG A 695 -27.24 -4.83 7.90
CA ARG A 695 -27.39 -5.87 6.86
C ARG A 695 -27.42 -5.31 5.43
N PRO A 696 -28.07 -4.16 5.14
CA PRO A 696 -28.00 -3.54 3.82
C PRO A 696 -26.58 -3.18 3.39
N LYS A 697 -25.73 -2.67 4.31
CA LYS A 697 -24.32 -2.35 4.00
C LYS A 697 -23.48 -3.58 3.70
N GLN A 698 -23.73 -4.71 4.38
CA GLN A 698 -23.04 -5.97 4.04
C GLN A 698 -23.38 -6.44 2.62
N ILE A 699 -24.66 -6.36 2.23
CA ILE A 699 -25.11 -6.82 0.91
C ILE A 699 -24.64 -5.85 -0.19
N ASP A 700 -24.74 -4.53 0.01
CA ASP A 700 -24.20 -3.55 -0.95
C ASP A 700 -22.69 -3.74 -1.17
N PHE A 701 -21.92 -4.05 -0.11
CA PHE A 701 -20.53 -4.45 -0.24
C PHE A 701 -20.35 -5.73 -1.07
N MET A 702 -21.09 -6.81 -0.78
CA MET A 702 -21.00 -8.07 -1.54
C MET A 702 -21.36 -7.87 -3.02
N GLN A 703 -22.34 -7.01 -3.31
CA GLN A 703 -22.77 -6.69 -4.67
C GLN A 703 -21.70 -5.90 -5.44
N ARG A 704 -21.08 -4.90 -4.82
CA ARG A 704 -20.07 -4.03 -5.48
C ARG A 704 -18.69 -4.66 -5.55
N PHE A 705 -18.26 -5.37 -4.50
CA PHE A 705 -16.89 -5.83 -4.33
C PHE A 705 -16.71 -7.32 -4.66
N MET A 706 -17.72 -8.16 -4.38
CA MET A 706 -17.67 -9.61 -4.67
C MET A 706 -18.48 -10.00 -5.91
N ALA A 707 -19.04 -9.03 -6.65
CA ALA A 707 -19.94 -9.22 -7.78
C ALA A 707 -21.16 -10.12 -7.49
N SER A 708 -21.52 -10.31 -6.21
CA SER A 708 -22.61 -11.19 -5.79
C SER A 708 -23.95 -10.47 -5.96
N ILE A 709 -24.54 -10.57 -7.15
CA ILE A 709 -25.78 -9.87 -7.54
C ILE A 709 -26.92 -10.11 -6.53
N PHE A 710 -27.00 -11.33 -6.02
CA PHE A 710 -27.89 -11.76 -4.94
C PHE A 710 -27.07 -12.44 -3.83
N VAL A 711 -27.54 -12.35 -2.58
CA VAL A 711 -26.94 -13.02 -1.41
C VAL A 711 -27.95 -14.04 -0.87
N PRO A 712 -27.62 -15.34 -0.81
CA PRO A 712 -28.56 -16.36 -0.37
C PRO A 712 -28.68 -16.47 1.15
N SER A 713 -29.84 -16.95 1.60
CA SER A 713 -30.16 -17.29 2.98
C SER A 713 -31.19 -18.43 3.03
N TYR A 714 -31.23 -19.20 4.11
CA TYR A 714 -32.18 -20.29 4.30
C TYR A 714 -32.69 -20.34 5.75
N THR A 715 -33.99 -20.59 5.90
CA THR A 715 -34.65 -20.99 7.16
C THR A 715 -35.50 -22.23 6.89
N ALA A 716 -35.77 -23.05 7.91
CA ALA A 716 -36.76 -24.13 7.76
C ALA A 716 -38.17 -23.64 7.42
N ALA A 717 -38.57 -22.47 7.96
CA ALA A 717 -39.91 -21.91 7.80
C ALA A 717 -40.17 -21.27 6.42
N ASP A 718 -39.20 -20.53 5.88
CA ASP A 718 -39.34 -19.82 4.60
C ASP A 718 -38.60 -20.50 3.45
N GLY A 719 -37.64 -21.39 3.73
CA GLY A 719 -36.82 -22.07 2.73
C GLY A 719 -35.73 -21.17 2.14
N PHE A 720 -35.26 -21.52 0.94
CA PHE A 720 -34.17 -20.79 0.28
C PHE A 720 -34.64 -19.45 -0.31
N THR A 721 -33.99 -18.38 0.13
CA THR A 721 -34.28 -16.98 -0.20
C THR A 721 -33.05 -16.27 -0.77
N LEU A 722 -33.27 -15.23 -1.59
CA LEU A 722 -32.24 -14.41 -2.22
C LEU A 722 -32.43 -12.94 -1.85
N GLN A 723 -31.41 -12.30 -1.28
CA GLN A 723 -31.42 -10.89 -0.88
C GLN A 723 -30.66 -10.01 -1.87
N ARG A 724 -31.12 -8.78 -2.09
CA ARG A 724 -30.51 -7.77 -2.96
C ARG A 724 -30.79 -6.36 -2.45
N VAL A 725 -29.75 -5.52 -2.36
CA VAL A 725 -29.90 -4.09 -2.03
C VAL A 725 -29.92 -3.23 -3.29
N LEU A 726 -30.60 -2.09 -3.18
CA LEU A 726 -30.49 -0.91 -4.03
C LEU A 726 -30.14 0.28 -3.12
N THR A 727 -29.00 0.92 -3.36
CA THR A 727 -28.60 2.14 -2.67
C THR A 727 -29.21 3.36 -3.34
N LEU A 728 -29.77 4.26 -2.53
CA LEU A 728 -30.33 5.54 -2.95
C LEU A 728 -29.34 6.65 -2.53
N PRO A 729 -28.71 7.36 -3.48
CA PRO A 729 -27.87 8.51 -3.16
C PRO A 729 -28.76 9.74 -2.90
N ILE A 730 -28.92 10.12 -1.63
CA ILE A 730 -29.85 11.21 -1.24
C ILE A 730 -29.11 12.46 -0.72
N GLY A 731 -27.92 12.32 -0.14
CA GLY A 731 -27.03 13.44 0.18
C GLY A 731 -25.71 13.00 0.80
N GLU A 732 -24.80 13.94 1.08
CA GLU A 732 -23.51 13.62 1.71
C GLU A 732 -23.65 13.08 3.14
N ASN A 733 -24.61 13.63 3.90
CA ASN A 733 -24.89 13.24 5.29
C ASN A 733 -26.06 12.24 5.43
N TRP A 734 -26.57 11.68 4.34
CA TRP A 734 -27.76 10.81 4.33
C TRP A 734 -27.64 9.65 3.33
N PHE A 735 -27.68 8.42 3.86
CA PHE A 735 -27.60 7.18 3.10
C PHE A 735 -28.92 6.40 3.19
N GLY A 736 -29.59 6.24 2.05
CA GLY A 736 -30.81 5.43 1.93
C GLY A 736 -30.52 4.08 1.27
N THR A 737 -31.17 3.02 1.75
CA THR A 737 -31.11 1.68 1.14
C THR A 737 -32.48 1.04 1.09
N LEU A 738 -32.75 0.33 -0.01
CA LEU A 738 -33.89 -0.54 -0.20
C LEU A 738 -33.39 -1.98 -0.37
N LEU A 739 -33.64 -2.83 0.61
CA LEU A 739 -33.32 -4.25 0.62
C LEU A 739 -34.55 -5.04 0.19
N GLY A 740 -34.44 -5.83 -0.89
CA GLY A 740 -35.43 -6.81 -1.28
C GLY A 740 -34.97 -8.24 -1.01
N GLN A 741 -35.89 -9.09 -0.56
CA GLN A 741 -35.72 -10.53 -0.44
C GLN A 741 -36.74 -11.24 -1.34
N PHE A 742 -36.30 -12.27 -2.06
CA PHE A 742 -37.13 -13.11 -2.93
C PHE A 742 -37.08 -14.57 -2.49
N ASN A 743 -38.25 -15.22 -2.38
CA ASN A 743 -38.37 -16.62 -1.98
C ASN A 743 -38.30 -17.58 -3.17
N LEU A 744 -37.09 -17.98 -3.52
CA LEU A 744 -36.83 -18.86 -4.66
C LEU A 744 -37.42 -20.26 -4.45
N GLN A 745 -37.41 -20.80 -3.23
CA GLN A 745 -37.94 -22.14 -2.97
C GLN A 745 -39.47 -22.20 -3.12
N ARG A 746 -40.20 -21.20 -2.62
CA ARG A 746 -41.66 -21.09 -2.84
C ARG A 746 -41.97 -20.89 -4.32
N PHE A 747 -41.25 -20.01 -5.01
CA PHE A 747 -41.41 -19.81 -6.46
C PHE A 747 -41.21 -21.09 -7.27
N ILE A 748 -40.11 -21.83 -7.06
CA ILE A 748 -39.86 -23.11 -7.73
C ILE A 748 -40.94 -24.14 -7.38
N SER A 749 -41.43 -24.16 -6.14
CA SER A 749 -42.50 -25.07 -5.71
C SER A 749 -43.84 -24.76 -6.39
N ALA A 750 -44.18 -23.48 -6.54
CA ALA A 750 -45.39 -23.04 -7.21
C ALA A 750 -45.34 -23.30 -8.74
N VAL A 751 -44.21 -23.01 -9.38
CA VAL A 751 -43.97 -23.34 -10.80
C VAL A 751 -44.01 -24.87 -11.03
N LYS A 752 -43.44 -25.69 -10.12
CA LYS A 752 -43.52 -27.16 -10.21
C LYS A 752 -44.94 -27.71 -10.00
N LYS A 753 -45.78 -27.07 -9.19
CA LYS A 753 -47.20 -27.43 -9.05
C LYS A 753 -47.95 -27.13 -10.35
N SER A 754 -47.85 -25.90 -10.86
CA SER A 754 -48.49 -25.52 -12.12
C SER A 754 -48.03 -26.35 -13.32
N GLY A 755 -46.74 -26.72 -13.38
CA GLY A 755 -46.18 -27.57 -14.43
C GLY A 755 -46.66 -29.03 -14.42
N LYS A 756 -47.31 -29.50 -13.35
CA LYS A 756 -47.94 -30.84 -13.29
C LYS A 756 -49.39 -30.85 -13.80
N GLU A 757 -50.00 -29.69 -13.97
CA GLU A 757 -51.42 -29.53 -14.36
C GLU A 757 -51.60 -29.09 -15.82
N ALA A 758 -50.50 -28.83 -16.55
CA ALA A 758 -50.51 -28.39 -17.94
C ALA A 758 -50.22 -29.54 -18.93
N PRO A 759 -50.93 -29.63 -20.08
CA PRO A 759 -50.64 -30.61 -21.13
C PRO A 759 -49.32 -30.32 -21.87
N PRO A 760 -48.70 -31.31 -22.54
CA PRO A 760 -47.27 -31.24 -22.90
C PRO A 760 -46.87 -30.20 -23.96
N ASP A 761 -47.78 -29.82 -24.85
CA ASP A 761 -47.45 -29.13 -26.11
C ASP A 761 -47.87 -27.66 -26.13
N SER A 762 -47.26 -26.83 -25.27
CA SER A 762 -47.35 -25.36 -25.38
C SER A 762 -46.29 -24.64 -24.51
N VAL A 763 -45.29 -24.04 -25.15
CA VAL A 763 -44.27 -23.21 -24.47
C VAL A 763 -44.85 -21.87 -23.99
N SER A 764 -45.93 -21.38 -24.62
CA SER A 764 -46.52 -20.07 -24.33
C SER A 764 -47.33 -20.04 -23.03
N THR A 765 -48.05 -21.11 -22.70
CA THR A 765 -48.79 -21.24 -21.42
C THR A 765 -47.85 -21.35 -20.23
N TRP A 766 -46.69 -21.99 -20.39
CA TRP A 766 -45.67 -22.09 -19.34
C TRP A 766 -45.09 -20.72 -18.95
N MET A 767 -44.76 -19.86 -19.92
CA MET A 767 -44.28 -18.50 -19.63
C MET A 767 -45.36 -17.62 -18.99
N GLN A 768 -46.62 -17.75 -19.40
CA GLN A 768 -47.75 -17.03 -18.79
C GLN A 768 -47.99 -17.46 -17.34
N SER A 769 -47.84 -18.76 -17.03
CA SER A 769 -47.90 -19.26 -15.66
C SER A 769 -46.78 -18.63 -14.81
N ILE A 770 -45.52 -18.67 -15.28
CA ILE A 770 -44.39 -18.04 -14.58
C ILE A 770 -44.65 -16.54 -14.29
N GLY A 771 -45.12 -15.78 -15.28
CA GLY A 771 -45.44 -14.35 -15.11
C GLY A 771 -46.60 -14.08 -14.15
N THR A 772 -47.51 -15.05 -13.95
CA THR A 772 -48.59 -14.98 -12.97
C THR A 772 -48.07 -15.30 -11.57
N GLN A 773 -47.25 -16.34 -11.44
CA GLN A 773 -46.62 -16.76 -10.17
C GLN A 773 -45.70 -15.66 -9.60
N LEU A 774 -44.96 -14.94 -10.45
CA LEU A 774 -44.12 -13.81 -10.03
C LEU A 774 -44.90 -12.61 -9.43
N ARG A 775 -46.24 -12.61 -9.48
CA ARG A 775 -47.09 -11.58 -8.85
C ARG A 775 -47.53 -11.93 -7.42
N GLU A 776 -47.24 -13.14 -6.94
CA GLU A 776 -47.56 -13.54 -5.57
C GLU A 776 -46.76 -12.69 -4.56
N LYS A 777 -47.46 -11.94 -3.71
CA LYS A 777 -46.83 -11.06 -2.71
C LYS A 777 -45.97 -11.85 -1.72
N SER A 778 -46.41 -13.05 -1.35
CA SER A 778 -45.74 -14.03 -0.48
C SER A 778 -44.35 -14.48 -0.94
N LEU A 779 -43.93 -14.13 -2.16
CA LEU A 779 -42.58 -14.34 -2.66
C LEU A 779 -41.61 -13.22 -2.26
N TYR A 780 -42.09 -12.07 -1.78
CA TYR A 780 -41.28 -10.87 -1.57
C TYR A 780 -41.33 -10.35 -0.14
N ALA A 781 -40.19 -9.83 0.33
CA ALA A 781 -40.12 -8.97 1.50
C ALA A 781 -39.21 -7.77 1.19
N LEU A 782 -39.50 -6.61 1.78
CA LEU A 782 -38.86 -5.33 1.48
C LEU A 782 -38.52 -4.61 2.78
N SER A 783 -37.28 -4.16 2.92
CA SER A 783 -36.83 -3.30 4.02
C SER A 783 -36.31 -1.98 3.47
N PHE A 784 -36.74 -0.87 4.05
CA PHE A 784 -36.19 0.45 3.80
C PHE A 784 -35.40 0.91 5.02
N CYS A 785 -34.14 1.28 4.83
CA CYS A 785 -33.28 1.79 5.88
C CYS A 785 -32.67 3.15 5.48
N SER A 786 -32.75 4.10 6.41
CA SER A 786 -32.30 5.48 6.27
C SER A 786 -31.32 5.81 7.39
N GLU A 787 -30.05 6.01 7.05
CA GLU A 787 -28.98 6.35 7.98
C GLU A 787 -28.56 7.82 7.80
N PHE A 788 -28.56 8.58 8.89
CA PHE A 788 -28.17 10.00 8.95
C PHE A 788 -26.90 10.16 9.79
N TRP A 789 -25.92 10.87 9.27
CA TRP A 789 -24.73 11.29 10.01
C TRP A 789 -24.95 12.72 10.50
N LEU A 790 -25.35 12.84 11.77
CA LEU A 790 -25.69 14.14 12.38
C LEU A 790 -24.42 14.93 12.72
N THR A 791 -23.36 14.23 13.12
CA THR A 791 -21.98 14.72 13.27
C THR A 791 -21.01 13.61 12.85
N ALA A 792 -19.70 13.80 13.04
CA ALA A 792 -18.71 12.75 12.82
C ALA A 792 -18.83 11.57 13.81
N ASP A 793 -19.38 11.83 15.01
CA ASP A 793 -19.50 10.87 16.10
C ASP A 793 -20.95 10.39 16.33
N ASP A 794 -21.95 11.12 15.80
CA ASP A 794 -23.38 10.84 15.92
C ASP A 794 -23.97 10.20 14.64
N THR A 795 -24.55 9.00 14.79
CA THR A 795 -25.27 8.30 13.71
C THR A 795 -26.69 7.95 14.15
N LEU A 796 -27.69 8.30 13.33
CA LEU A 796 -29.09 7.93 13.53
C LEU A 796 -29.56 7.06 12.35
N ALA A 797 -29.93 5.81 12.63
CA ALA A 797 -30.48 4.87 11.66
C ALA A 797 -31.95 4.57 11.98
N LEU A 798 -32.80 4.65 10.95
CA LEU A 798 -34.21 4.26 10.99
C LEU A 798 -34.45 3.17 9.96
N SER A 799 -35.09 2.06 10.32
CA SER A 799 -35.51 1.03 9.35
C SER A 799 -36.95 0.56 9.55
N VAL A 800 -37.56 0.14 8.44
CA VAL A 800 -38.92 -0.40 8.34
C VAL A 800 -38.90 -1.61 7.42
N ASP A 801 -39.31 -2.76 7.96
CA ASP A 801 -39.42 -4.04 7.27
C ASP A 801 -40.89 -4.38 7.00
N GLY A 802 -41.21 -4.64 5.73
CA GLY A 802 -42.49 -5.17 5.27
C GLY A 802 -42.33 -6.55 4.65
N TYR A 803 -43.23 -7.46 5.00
CA TYR A 803 -43.28 -8.82 4.44
C TYR A 803 -44.53 -8.93 3.55
N GLY A 804 -44.44 -9.68 2.46
CA GLY A 804 -45.58 -9.92 1.55
C GLY A 804 -46.49 -11.09 1.98
N ASP A 805 -46.08 -11.82 3.01
CA ASP A 805 -46.93 -12.70 3.85
C ASP A 805 -47.62 -11.87 4.95
N ASP A 806 -48.60 -12.43 5.66
CA ASP A 806 -49.29 -11.84 6.82
C ASP A 806 -48.40 -11.63 8.09
N LYS A 807 -47.07 -11.61 7.94
CA LYS A 807 -46.13 -11.36 9.05
C LYS A 807 -46.16 -9.89 9.46
N LYS A 808 -46.21 -9.63 10.78
CA LYS A 808 -46.25 -8.26 11.35
C LYS A 808 -45.04 -7.44 10.84
N PRO A 809 -45.23 -6.21 10.31
CA PRO A 809 -44.13 -5.37 9.86
C PRO A 809 -43.28 -4.92 11.05
N ARG A 810 -41.95 -4.90 10.88
CA ARG A 810 -41.00 -4.54 11.94
C ARG A 810 -40.40 -3.17 11.70
N LYS A 811 -40.03 -2.49 12.77
CA LYS A 811 -39.45 -1.14 12.73
C LYS A 811 -38.39 -1.01 13.81
N LYS A 812 -37.34 -0.24 13.51
CA LYS A 812 -36.19 -0.03 14.39
C LYS A 812 -35.70 1.42 14.28
N ALA A 813 -35.39 2.02 15.42
CA ALA A 813 -34.63 3.25 15.51
C ALA A 813 -33.37 3.01 16.35
N LEU A 814 -32.24 3.47 15.85
CA LEU A 814 -30.93 3.28 16.46
C LEU A 814 -30.17 4.61 16.40
N PHE A 815 -29.82 5.16 17.56
CA PHE A 815 -28.93 6.30 17.69
C PHE A 815 -27.63 5.84 18.36
N GLN A 816 -26.49 6.23 17.79
CA GLN A 816 -25.16 5.90 18.28
C GLN A 816 -24.33 7.17 18.42
N HIS A 817 -23.72 7.37 19.59
CA HIS A 817 -22.75 8.43 19.87
C HIS A 817 -21.42 7.83 20.34
N LYS A 818 -20.32 8.26 19.73
CA LYS A 818 -18.95 7.79 20.05
C LYS A 818 -18.23 8.78 20.97
N PHE A 819 -18.11 8.47 22.25
CA PHE A 819 -17.18 9.19 23.13
C PHE A 819 -15.74 8.65 22.93
N PRO A 820 -14.69 9.41 23.35
CA PRO A 820 -13.30 8.97 23.20
C PRO A 820 -12.96 7.60 23.82
N HIS A 821 -13.65 7.23 24.90
CA HIS A 821 -13.43 6.00 25.67
C HIS A 821 -14.69 5.16 25.91
N HIS A 822 -15.85 5.59 25.43
CA HIS A 822 -17.14 4.93 25.67
C HIS A 822 -18.02 5.02 24.41
N ASN A 823 -18.88 4.03 24.18
CA ASN A 823 -19.91 4.09 23.15
C ASN A 823 -21.28 4.16 23.82
N LEU A 824 -22.11 5.10 23.39
CA LEU A 824 -23.50 5.23 23.80
C LEU A 824 -24.40 4.79 22.65
N THR A 825 -25.27 3.81 22.91
CA THR A 825 -26.27 3.32 21.97
C THR A 825 -27.66 3.47 22.57
N VAL A 826 -28.57 4.10 21.82
CA VAL A 826 -30.00 4.13 22.11
C VAL A 826 -30.68 3.35 20.99
N GLU A 827 -31.22 2.17 21.29
CA GLU A 827 -31.93 1.35 20.32
C GLU A 827 -33.35 1.10 20.78
N ALA A 828 -34.31 1.22 19.88
CA ALA A 828 -35.70 0.90 20.17
C ALA A 828 -36.35 0.19 18.96
N VAL A 829 -37.16 -0.84 19.22
CA VAL A 829 -37.75 -1.73 18.21
C VAL A 829 -39.20 -2.10 18.48
N TRP A 830 -39.97 -2.29 17.40
CA TRP A 830 -41.40 -2.60 17.46
C TRP A 830 -41.87 -3.39 16.21
N PRO A 831 -42.29 -4.67 16.35
CA PRO A 831 -41.93 -5.59 17.44
C PRO A 831 -40.46 -6.04 17.35
N GLY A 832 -39.84 -6.26 18.51
CA GLY A 832 -38.47 -6.76 18.64
C GLY A 832 -38.43 -8.29 18.79
N LEU A 833 -37.57 -8.95 18.00
CA LEU A 833 -37.36 -10.40 18.09
C LEU A 833 -36.24 -10.73 19.10
N PHE A 834 -36.46 -11.74 19.93
CA PHE A 834 -35.50 -12.30 20.88
C PHE A 834 -35.37 -13.83 20.70
N VAL A 835 -34.26 -14.42 21.15
CA VAL A 835 -34.01 -15.88 21.13
C VAL A 835 -33.54 -16.37 22.50
N ASP A 836 -34.12 -17.47 22.99
CA ASP A 836 -33.78 -18.10 24.28
C ASP A 836 -32.76 -19.24 24.13
N LYS A 837 -32.17 -19.70 25.25
CA LYS A 837 -31.24 -20.84 25.29
C LYS A 837 -31.79 -22.15 24.67
N PRO A 838 -33.05 -22.58 24.92
CA PRO A 838 -33.65 -23.68 24.16
C PRO A 838 -33.64 -23.49 22.63
N GLY A 839 -33.66 -22.23 22.16
CA GLY A 839 -33.59 -21.85 20.75
C GLY A 839 -34.92 -21.36 20.17
N ASN A 840 -35.89 -21.05 21.02
CA ASN A 840 -37.17 -20.49 20.63
C ASN A 840 -37.07 -18.99 20.35
N TYR A 841 -37.87 -18.53 19.41
CA TYR A 841 -37.97 -17.12 19.04
C TYR A 841 -39.18 -16.45 19.71
N TRP A 842 -38.98 -15.26 20.28
CA TRP A 842 -39.98 -14.51 21.03
C TRP A 842 -40.17 -13.10 20.45
N ASP A 843 -41.41 -12.72 20.18
CA ASP A 843 -41.80 -11.39 19.71
C ASP A 843 -42.23 -10.51 20.88
N VAL A 844 -41.44 -9.48 21.19
CA VAL A 844 -41.75 -8.47 22.20
C VAL A 844 -42.39 -7.26 21.50
N PRO A 845 -43.62 -6.85 21.83
CA PRO A 845 -44.33 -5.79 21.09
C PRO A 845 -43.60 -4.45 21.02
N PHE A 846 -42.91 -4.06 22.09
CA PHE A 846 -41.99 -2.92 22.11
C PHE A 846 -40.83 -3.18 23.08
N SER A 847 -39.60 -2.93 22.63
CA SER A 847 -38.40 -2.95 23.46
C SER A 847 -37.54 -1.74 23.16
N MET A 848 -37.16 -0.99 24.19
CA MET A 848 -36.22 0.13 24.13
C MET A 848 -35.03 -0.15 25.06
N SER A 849 -33.83 0.19 24.61
CA SER A 849 -32.59 0.04 25.36
C SER A 849 -31.69 1.27 25.25
N LEU A 850 -31.05 1.60 26.36
CA LEU A 850 -30.03 2.63 26.52
C LEU A 850 -28.79 1.93 27.04
N ASP A 851 -27.72 1.88 26.25
CA ASP A 851 -26.53 1.09 26.51
C ASP A 851 -25.26 1.96 26.45
N LEU A 852 -24.50 1.96 27.54
CA LEU A 852 -23.23 2.66 27.67
C LEU A 852 -22.11 1.65 27.94
N ALA A 853 -21.23 1.45 26.97
CA ALA A 853 -20.13 0.48 27.04
C ALA A 853 -18.76 1.15 26.98
N SER A 854 -17.80 0.72 27.80
CA SER A 854 -16.39 1.12 27.66
C SER A 854 -15.76 0.56 26.39
N VAL A 855 -14.89 1.34 25.75
CA VAL A 855 -14.04 0.86 24.64
C VAL A 855 -13.11 -0.24 25.14
N ALA A 856 -13.05 -1.36 24.42
CA ALA A 856 -12.27 -2.53 24.80
C ALA A 856 -10.75 -2.25 24.80
N SER A 857 -10.01 -2.98 25.64
CA SER A 857 -8.55 -2.91 25.73
C SER A 857 -7.95 -4.32 25.81
N ASP A 858 -6.72 -4.49 25.32
CA ASP A 858 -6.05 -5.80 25.30
C ASP A 858 -5.70 -6.32 26.71
N SER A 859 -5.66 -5.45 27.72
CA SER A 859 -5.69 -5.81 29.14
C SER A 859 -6.06 -4.58 29.97
N GLY A 860 -7.10 -4.67 30.79
CA GLY A 860 -7.65 -3.50 31.49
C GLY A 860 -9.03 -3.76 32.08
N ALA A 861 -9.56 -2.75 32.77
CA ALA A 861 -10.94 -2.76 33.25
C ALA A 861 -11.90 -2.38 32.11
N SER A 862 -13.04 -3.05 32.04
CA SER A 862 -14.16 -2.71 31.16
C SER A 862 -15.47 -2.72 31.94
N TYR A 863 -16.43 -1.91 31.49
CA TYR A 863 -17.75 -1.85 32.09
C TYR A 863 -18.82 -1.63 31.02
N ARG A 864 -20.04 -2.05 31.34
CA ARG A 864 -21.24 -1.74 30.57
C ARG A 864 -22.40 -1.47 31.52
N VAL A 865 -23.25 -0.52 31.15
CA VAL A 865 -24.52 -0.23 31.82
C VAL A 865 -25.60 -0.18 30.76
N CYS A 866 -26.55 -1.11 30.82
CA CYS A 866 -27.68 -1.19 29.91
C CYS A 866 -29.00 -1.08 30.68
N ALA A 867 -29.80 -0.08 30.35
CA ALA A 867 -31.19 0.04 30.81
C ALA A 867 -32.12 -0.38 29.66
N ARG A 868 -32.95 -1.41 29.88
CA ARG A 868 -33.88 -1.98 28.90
C ARG A 868 -35.31 -1.93 29.43
N HIS A 869 -36.20 -1.30 28.67
CA HIS A 869 -37.63 -1.22 28.94
C HIS A 869 -38.41 -2.05 27.90
N ASN A 870 -39.14 -3.05 28.39
CA ASN A 870 -40.04 -3.89 27.58
C ASN A 870 -41.50 -3.52 27.86
N SER A 871 -42.33 -3.52 26.83
CA SER A 871 -43.77 -3.27 26.91
C SER A 871 -44.58 -4.20 25.99
N GLY A 872 -45.77 -4.57 26.46
CA GLY A 872 -46.59 -5.63 25.87
C GLY A 872 -46.14 -7.05 26.28
N ARG A 873 -47.05 -8.03 26.17
CA ARG A 873 -46.73 -9.42 26.49
C ARG A 873 -45.92 -10.04 25.34
N PRO A 874 -44.80 -10.73 25.63
CA PRO A 874 -44.09 -11.49 24.60
C PRO A 874 -44.95 -12.63 24.04
N GLU A 875 -44.92 -12.81 22.72
CA GLU A 875 -45.58 -13.90 22.00
C GLU A 875 -44.52 -14.85 21.42
N LEU A 876 -44.81 -16.15 21.30
CA LEU A 876 -43.91 -17.09 20.62
C LEU A 876 -44.00 -16.85 19.11
N PHE A 877 -42.86 -16.73 18.43
CA PHE A 877 -42.80 -16.36 17.00
C PHE A 877 -43.16 -17.54 16.07
N ASP A 878 -42.79 -18.76 16.45
CA ASP A 878 -43.17 -20.01 15.78
C ASP A 878 -44.18 -20.80 16.63
N SER A 879 -44.94 -21.71 16.04
CA SER A 879 -45.94 -22.55 16.74
C SER A 879 -45.33 -23.74 17.50
N GLY A 880 -44.25 -23.51 18.26
CA GLY A 880 -43.58 -24.52 19.09
C GLY A 880 -44.26 -24.77 20.44
N GLN A 881 -43.90 -25.87 21.11
CA GLN A 881 -44.21 -26.09 22.53
C GLN A 881 -43.13 -25.44 23.40
N SER A 882 -43.51 -24.72 24.45
CA SER A 882 -42.62 -24.01 25.36
C SER A 882 -43.12 -24.14 26.80
N ASP A 883 -42.21 -24.32 27.75
CA ASP A 883 -42.50 -24.41 29.19
C ASP A 883 -42.85 -23.04 29.84
N GLY A 884 -42.75 -21.94 29.10
CA GLY A 884 -43.17 -20.62 29.57
C GLY A 884 -42.42 -19.45 28.93
N VAL A 885 -42.96 -18.24 29.09
CA VAL A 885 -42.32 -16.99 28.62
C VAL A 885 -41.10 -16.68 29.49
N PRO A 886 -39.90 -16.43 28.92
CA PRO A 886 -38.74 -16.00 29.69
C PRO A 886 -39.03 -14.74 30.51
N VAL A 887 -38.84 -14.83 31.83
CA VAL A 887 -39.23 -13.79 32.80
C VAL A 887 -38.52 -12.45 32.55
N THR A 888 -37.34 -12.48 31.94
CA THR A 888 -36.56 -11.29 31.52
C THR A 888 -37.16 -10.53 30.33
N LEU A 889 -38.11 -11.12 29.59
CA LEU A 889 -38.83 -10.46 28.49
C LEU A 889 -40.15 -9.81 28.94
N LEU A 890 -40.62 -10.05 30.17
CA LEU A 890 -41.88 -9.49 30.68
C LEU A 890 -41.87 -7.95 30.75
N PRO A 891 -43.05 -7.30 30.73
CA PRO A 891 -43.16 -5.85 30.84
C PRO A 891 -42.47 -5.27 32.08
N GLY A 892 -41.67 -4.22 31.90
CA GLY A 892 -40.96 -3.57 33.00
C GLY A 892 -39.73 -2.79 32.54
N LEU A 893 -39.00 -2.27 33.52
CA LEU A 893 -37.67 -1.68 33.35
C LEU A 893 -36.64 -2.59 34.02
N SER A 894 -35.60 -2.96 33.29
CA SER A 894 -34.44 -3.67 33.80
C SER A 894 -33.20 -2.81 33.60
N VAL A 895 -32.34 -2.72 34.61
CA VAL A 895 -31.03 -2.07 34.53
C VAL A 895 -29.99 -3.11 34.88
N THR A 896 -29.14 -3.44 33.92
CA THR A 896 -27.99 -4.33 34.09
C THR A 896 -26.72 -3.49 34.09
N SER A 897 -25.86 -3.72 35.07
CA SER A 897 -24.50 -3.19 35.09
C SER A 897 -23.53 -4.32 35.37
N ALA A 898 -22.39 -4.31 34.69
CA ALA A 898 -21.33 -5.26 34.98
C ALA A 898 -19.97 -4.62 34.75
N PHE A 899 -19.01 -5.08 35.54
CA PHE A 899 -17.63 -4.63 35.57
C PHE A 899 -16.72 -5.86 35.48
N SER A 900 -15.77 -5.84 34.56
CA SER A 900 -14.80 -6.92 34.38
C SER A 900 -13.39 -6.36 34.27
N PHE A 901 -12.39 -7.19 34.52
CA PHE A 901 -11.01 -6.87 34.21
C PHE A 901 -10.39 -8.02 33.42
N LYS A 902 -9.87 -7.70 32.23
CA LYS A 902 -9.30 -8.66 31.31
C LYS A 902 -7.79 -8.66 31.43
N LYS A 903 -7.19 -9.85 31.50
CA LYS A 903 -5.74 -10.05 31.44
C LYS A 903 -5.41 -11.08 30.36
N ASN A 904 -4.76 -10.61 29.30
CA ASN A 904 -4.20 -11.46 28.26
C ASN A 904 -2.78 -11.90 28.66
N PHE A 905 -2.46 -13.16 28.40
CA PHE A 905 -1.16 -13.79 28.53
C PHE A 905 -0.78 -14.41 27.18
N GLU A 906 0.29 -13.92 26.57
CA GLU A 906 0.87 -14.57 25.39
C GLU A 906 1.84 -15.64 25.87
N LEU A 907 1.50 -16.91 25.64
CA LEU A 907 2.31 -18.05 26.07
C LEU A 907 3.43 -18.32 25.06
N TRP A 908 3.15 -18.13 23.77
CA TRP A 908 4.12 -18.26 22.68
C TRP A 908 3.63 -17.51 21.44
N ARG A 909 4.55 -16.94 20.66
CA ARG A 909 4.27 -16.43 19.32
C ARG A 909 5.38 -16.82 18.37
N SER A 910 5.04 -17.53 17.30
CA SER A 910 5.99 -17.81 16.24
C SER A 910 6.32 -16.55 15.47
N HIS A 911 7.61 -16.34 15.26
CA HIS A 911 8.15 -15.34 14.34
C HIS A 911 8.70 -16.01 13.06
N THR A 912 8.26 -17.25 12.78
CA THR A 912 8.64 -18.04 11.60
C THR A 912 8.50 -17.24 10.30
N GLN A 913 9.55 -17.28 9.48
CA GLN A 913 9.58 -16.58 8.19
C GLN A 913 8.30 -16.79 7.39
N LYS A 914 7.63 -15.68 7.11
CA LYS A 914 6.49 -15.62 6.21
C LYS A 914 6.94 -15.86 4.78
N LEU A 915 6.09 -16.51 3.98
CA LEU A 915 6.35 -16.67 2.54
C LEU A 915 6.48 -15.29 1.89
N ARG A 916 7.62 -15.07 1.23
CA ARG A 916 7.98 -13.78 0.62
C ARG A 916 7.07 -13.44 -0.54
N MET A 917 6.67 -12.17 -0.61
CA MET A 917 5.77 -11.63 -1.65
C MET A 917 4.41 -12.36 -1.77
N VAL A 918 4.04 -13.20 -0.79
CA VAL A 918 2.71 -13.79 -0.66
C VAL A 918 2.05 -13.13 0.54
N GLN A 919 1.17 -12.15 0.30
CA GLN A 919 0.39 -11.56 1.38
C GLN A 919 -0.47 -12.66 2.03
N PRO A 920 -0.53 -12.78 3.38
CA PRO A 920 -1.43 -13.73 4.04
C PRO A 920 -2.89 -13.43 3.66
N PHE A 921 -3.71 -14.47 3.57
CA PHE A 921 -5.12 -14.30 3.20
C PHE A 921 -5.91 -13.49 4.24
N ASP A 922 -5.50 -13.55 5.52
CA ASP A 922 -5.89 -12.64 6.59
C ASP A 922 -4.64 -12.20 7.39
N VAL A 923 -4.48 -10.90 7.59
CA VAL A 923 -3.32 -10.29 8.27
C VAL A 923 -3.30 -10.63 9.77
N PHE A 924 -4.44 -10.79 10.43
CA PHE A 924 -4.48 -11.11 11.87
C PHE A 924 -4.17 -12.59 12.14
N LEU A 925 -4.54 -13.47 11.19
CA LEU A 925 -4.17 -14.89 11.23
C LEU A 925 -2.75 -15.16 10.68
N SER A 926 -1.96 -14.12 10.41
CA SER A 926 -0.65 -14.29 9.78
C SER A 926 0.49 -14.67 10.74
N ASN A 927 0.25 -14.70 12.05
CA ASN A 927 1.22 -15.05 13.09
C ASN A 927 0.70 -16.25 13.92
N PRO A 928 1.33 -17.43 13.83
CA PRO A 928 1.04 -18.54 14.73
C PRO A 928 1.30 -18.13 16.18
N HIS A 929 0.38 -18.41 17.08
CA HIS A 929 0.48 -17.99 18.47
C HIS A 929 -0.29 -18.95 19.38
N VAL A 930 0.16 -19.03 20.63
CA VAL A 930 -0.57 -19.66 21.72
C VAL A 930 -0.78 -18.59 22.79
N SER A 931 -2.02 -18.30 23.12
CA SER A 931 -2.40 -17.29 24.11
C SER A 931 -3.46 -17.84 25.06
N ALA A 932 -3.43 -17.37 26.30
CA ALA A 932 -4.48 -17.56 27.27
C ALA A 932 -4.98 -16.20 27.74
N SER A 933 -6.27 -16.03 28.00
CA SER A 933 -6.76 -14.83 28.69
C SER A 933 -7.73 -15.19 29.80
N GLY A 934 -7.62 -14.46 30.91
CA GLY A 934 -8.57 -14.53 32.01
C GLY A 934 -9.37 -13.25 32.08
N ILE A 935 -10.69 -13.38 32.19
CA ILE A 935 -11.57 -12.29 32.63
C ILE A 935 -11.91 -12.58 34.08
N ILE A 936 -11.41 -11.72 34.97
CA ILE A 936 -11.60 -11.80 36.43
C ILE A 936 -11.89 -10.38 36.91
N GLY A 937 -12.98 -10.16 37.63
CA GLY A 937 -13.24 -8.85 38.23
C GLY A 937 -12.15 -8.45 39.22
N LYS A 938 -11.42 -7.35 38.95
CA LYS A 938 -10.31 -6.89 39.78
C LYS A 938 -10.80 -6.17 41.05
N ALA A 939 -10.34 -6.62 42.21
CA ALA A 939 -10.50 -5.93 43.49
C ALA A 939 -9.27 -5.08 43.85
N LEU A 940 -9.46 -4.01 44.64
CA LEU A 940 -8.39 -3.33 45.37
C LEU A 940 -8.25 -3.93 46.79
N PRO A 941 -7.06 -3.90 47.43
CA PRO A 941 -6.77 -4.73 48.62
C PRO A 941 -7.42 -4.32 49.95
N LEU A 942 -8.47 -3.48 49.95
CA LEU A 942 -9.00 -2.83 51.16
C LEU A 942 -10.50 -3.03 51.43
N LEU A 943 -11.20 -3.82 50.62
CA LEU A 943 -12.56 -4.26 50.91
C LEU A 943 -12.81 -5.65 50.30
N ASN A 944 -13.46 -6.56 51.04
CA ASN A 944 -13.92 -7.84 50.49
C ASN A 944 -14.93 -7.59 49.37
N CYS A 945 -14.62 -7.96 48.12
CA CYS A 945 -15.60 -8.25 47.05
C CYS A 945 -14.90 -8.79 45.79
N ALA A 946 -15.55 -9.71 45.08
CA ALA A 946 -15.22 -10.07 43.69
C ALA A 946 -16.10 -9.27 42.72
N GLY A 947 -15.74 -9.22 41.43
CA GLY A 947 -16.49 -8.43 40.43
C GLY A 947 -17.88 -9.00 40.17
N ALA A 948 -18.88 -8.12 40.09
CA ALA A 948 -20.29 -8.50 40.05
C ALA A 948 -21.01 -8.00 38.78
N VAL A 949 -21.91 -8.83 38.25
CA VAL A 949 -23.08 -8.39 37.48
C VAL A 949 -24.14 -7.97 38.49
N MET A 950 -24.68 -6.76 38.38
CA MET A 950 -25.80 -6.29 39.17
C MET A 950 -26.99 -6.04 38.24
N THR A 951 -28.13 -6.67 38.51
CA THR A 951 -29.40 -6.40 37.81
C THR A 951 -30.43 -5.85 38.78
N ALA A 952 -30.97 -4.68 38.48
CA ALA A 952 -32.16 -4.14 39.12
C ALA A 952 -33.36 -4.25 38.16
N SER A 953 -34.44 -4.90 38.59
CA SER A 953 -35.68 -5.04 37.83
C SER A 953 -36.84 -4.35 38.54
N PHE A 954 -37.65 -3.61 37.79
CA PHE A 954 -38.85 -2.90 38.25
C PHE A 954 -40.04 -3.24 37.34
N GLY A 955 -41.18 -3.61 37.93
CA GLY A 955 -42.38 -4.03 37.20
C GLY A 955 -42.61 -5.53 37.24
N ASP A 956 -43.23 -6.12 36.22
CA ASP A 956 -43.61 -7.55 36.26
C ASP A 956 -42.41 -8.49 36.08
N GLY A 957 -41.26 -7.97 35.61
CA GLY A 957 -39.94 -8.65 35.68
C GLY A 957 -39.41 -8.90 37.11
N TRP A 958 -40.14 -8.48 38.15
CA TRP A 958 -39.87 -8.79 39.57
C TRP A 958 -39.98 -10.29 39.92
N VAL A 959 -40.78 -11.04 39.14
CA VAL A 959 -40.99 -12.49 39.29
C VAL A 959 -39.68 -13.29 39.21
N ARG A 960 -38.61 -12.71 38.65
CA ARG A 960 -37.25 -13.27 38.63
C ARG A 960 -36.71 -13.59 40.04
N SER A 961 -37.20 -12.93 41.08
CA SER A 961 -36.88 -13.27 42.48
C SER A 961 -37.64 -14.50 43.01
N GLN A 962 -38.86 -14.77 42.56
CA GLN A 962 -39.65 -15.92 43.02
C GLN A 962 -39.05 -17.24 42.52
N ILE A 963 -38.63 -17.31 41.25
CA ILE A 963 -37.96 -18.49 40.71
C ILE A 963 -36.59 -18.72 41.36
N ALA A 964 -35.91 -17.64 41.80
CA ALA A 964 -34.66 -17.76 42.55
C ALA A 964 -34.85 -18.26 44.00
N ASP A 965 -36.03 -18.03 44.60
CA ASP A 965 -36.39 -18.53 45.92
C ASP A 965 -36.96 -19.98 45.86
N ASP A 966 -37.68 -20.35 44.77
CA ASP A 966 -38.38 -21.65 44.62
C ASP A 966 -37.59 -22.74 43.84
N ASP A 967 -36.48 -22.42 43.16
CA ASP A 967 -35.59 -23.42 42.51
C ASP A 967 -34.38 -23.76 43.41
N PRO A 968 -34.30 -24.97 44.01
CA PRO A 968 -33.19 -25.37 44.89
C PRO A 968 -31.81 -25.36 44.22
N GLN A 969 -31.76 -25.31 42.88
CA GLN A 969 -30.54 -25.32 42.07
C GLN A 969 -30.35 -24.03 41.25
N GLY A 970 -31.22 -23.02 41.42
CA GLY A 970 -31.37 -21.89 40.50
C GLY A 970 -30.32 -20.77 40.62
N PHE A 971 -30.25 -20.09 41.77
CA PHE A 971 -29.39 -18.92 41.99
C PHE A 971 -28.96 -18.82 43.46
N ARG A 972 -27.65 -18.68 43.73
CA ARG A 972 -27.08 -18.58 45.09
C ARG A 972 -26.41 -17.23 45.39
N GLY A 973 -26.63 -16.23 44.53
CA GLY A 973 -26.07 -14.88 44.65
C GLY A 973 -26.83 -13.98 45.64
N PHE A 974 -26.43 -12.72 45.74
CA PHE A 974 -27.11 -11.75 46.60
C PHE A 974 -28.43 -11.30 45.94
N SER A 975 -29.56 -11.61 46.58
CA SER A 975 -30.89 -11.14 46.17
C SER A 975 -31.46 -10.17 47.21
N PHE A 976 -32.15 -9.13 46.75
CA PHE A 976 -32.92 -8.22 47.59
C PHE A 976 -34.27 -7.90 46.94
N ARG A 977 -35.34 -7.93 47.73
CA ARG A 977 -36.73 -7.90 47.25
C ARG A 977 -37.52 -6.83 48.01
N ALA A 978 -38.17 -5.92 47.28
CA ALA A 978 -39.07 -4.92 47.86
C ALA A 978 -40.49 -5.08 47.28
N PRO A 979 -41.35 -5.93 47.89
CA PRO A 979 -42.68 -6.26 47.36
C PRO A 979 -43.59 -5.04 47.15
N GLY A 980 -43.54 -4.05 48.04
CA GLY A 980 -44.37 -2.84 47.96
C GLY A 980 -44.12 -1.94 46.75
N VAL A 981 -43.00 -2.13 46.02
CA VAL A 981 -42.63 -1.32 44.85
C VAL A 981 -42.41 -2.19 43.60
N LYS A 982 -42.76 -3.49 43.65
CA LYS A 982 -42.47 -4.48 42.58
C LYS A 982 -41.02 -4.39 42.06
N SER A 983 -40.04 -4.36 42.97
CA SER A 983 -38.62 -4.28 42.59
C SER A 983 -37.75 -5.37 43.20
N ALA A 984 -36.81 -5.85 42.40
CA ALA A 984 -35.85 -6.90 42.72
C ALA A 984 -34.45 -6.46 42.31
N PHE A 985 -33.47 -6.75 43.16
CA PHE A 985 -32.06 -6.57 42.89
C PHE A 985 -31.36 -7.92 43.01
N LEU A 986 -30.53 -8.25 42.03
CA LEU A 986 -29.74 -9.49 41.98
C LEU A 986 -28.29 -9.12 41.69
N ALA A 987 -27.35 -9.69 42.45
CA ALA A 987 -25.93 -9.55 42.19
C ALA A 987 -25.20 -10.90 42.29
N ASP A 988 -24.37 -11.21 41.29
CA ASP A 988 -23.56 -12.42 41.24
C ASP A 988 -22.23 -12.16 40.52
N ILE A 989 -21.25 -13.02 40.77
CA ILE A 989 -19.88 -12.93 40.25
C ILE A 989 -19.76 -13.80 39.00
N PHE A 990 -18.82 -13.47 38.11
CA PHE A 990 -18.48 -14.31 36.97
C PHE A 990 -16.98 -14.34 36.71
N ALA A 991 -16.53 -15.37 36.02
CA ALA A 991 -15.18 -15.46 35.48
C ALA A 991 -15.20 -16.19 34.13
N SER A 992 -14.20 -15.93 33.29
CA SER A 992 -13.93 -16.82 32.16
C SER A 992 -12.44 -16.96 31.89
N ALA A 993 -12.09 -18.11 31.34
CA ALA A 993 -10.77 -18.41 30.81
C ALA A 993 -10.90 -18.76 29.33
N THR A 994 -10.10 -18.15 28.48
CA THR A 994 -9.96 -18.55 27.07
C THR A 994 -8.53 -19.01 26.81
N PHE A 995 -8.41 -19.98 25.91
CA PHE A 995 -7.16 -20.50 25.39
C PHE A 995 -7.26 -20.55 23.86
N THR A 996 -6.29 -19.97 23.17
CA THR A 996 -6.23 -19.97 21.70
C THR A 996 -4.88 -20.51 21.29
N ALA A 997 -4.88 -21.50 20.39
CA ALA A 997 -3.68 -22.04 19.76
C ALA A 997 -3.85 -21.98 18.23
N GLN A 998 -2.99 -21.25 17.56
CA GLN A 998 -2.93 -21.16 16.10
C GLN A 998 -1.60 -21.71 15.59
N HIS A 999 -1.69 -22.61 14.61
CA HIS A 999 -0.59 -23.13 13.83
C HIS A 999 -0.63 -22.59 12.40
N GLY A 1000 0.55 -22.21 11.90
CA GLY A 1000 0.82 -21.70 10.55
C GLY A 1000 0.28 -20.31 10.21
N ASN A 1001 0.68 -19.81 9.04
CA ASN A 1001 0.71 -18.39 8.70
C ASN A 1001 -0.43 -17.92 7.78
N PHE A 1002 -1.30 -18.84 7.34
CA PHE A 1002 -2.38 -18.60 6.37
C PHE A 1002 -1.90 -17.94 5.07
N GLN A 1003 -0.80 -18.47 4.51
CA GLN A 1003 -0.16 -18.02 3.26
C GLN A 1003 -0.07 -19.11 2.18
N LYS A 1004 0.11 -20.38 2.55
CA LYS A 1004 0.16 -21.47 1.55
C LYS A 1004 -1.23 -21.76 0.99
N LEU A 1005 -1.27 -22.39 -0.18
CA LEU A 1005 -2.52 -22.72 -0.87
C LEU A 1005 -3.36 -23.82 -0.21
N PHE A 1006 -2.83 -24.62 0.71
CA PHE A 1006 -3.55 -25.73 1.34
C PHE A 1006 -3.04 -25.97 2.77
N LEU A 1007 -3.95 -26.28 3.70
CA LEU A 1007 -3.67 -26.76 5.07
C LEU A 1007 -2.61 -25.97 5.88
N ASP A 1008 -2.43 -24.67 5.62
CA ASP A 1008 -1.45 -23.82 6.32
C ASP A 1008 -1.98 -23.31 7.66
N LEU A 1009 -3.26 -22.95 7.72
CA LEU A 1009 -3.91 -22.49 8.96
C LEU A 1009 -4.66 -23.63 9.64
N SER A 1010 -4.27 -23.94 10.87
CA SER A 1010 -5.04 -24.74 11.82
C SER A 1010 -5.16 -23.95 13.11
N ARG A 1011 -6.37 -23.72 13.62
CA ARG A 1011 -6.61 -22.94 14.84
C ARG A 1011 -7.62 -23.63 15.74
N PHE A 1012 -7.29 -23.68 17.01
CA PHE A 1012 -8.14 -24.16 18.09
C PHE A 1012 -8.37 -23.01 19.08
N HIS A 1013 -9.62 -22.82 19.48
CA HIS A 1013 -10.00 -21.89 20.54
C HIS A 1013 -10.92 -22.61 21.52
N ALA A 1014 -10.58 -22.55 22.80
CA ALA A 1014 -11.38 -23.09 23.88
C ALA A 1014 -11.72 -21.97 24.87
N ARG A 1015 -12.98 -21.92 25.30
CA ARG A 1015 -13.51 -20.98 26.26
C ARG A 1015 -14.16 -21.75 27.40
N LEU A 1016 -13.87 -21.39 28.63
CA LEU A 1016 -14.48 -21.89 29.85
C LEU A 1016 -15.15 -20.70 30.56
N ASP A 1017 -16.48 -20.69 30.59
CA ASP A 1017 -17.26 -19.67 31.29
C ASP A 1017 -17.77 -20.23 32.63
N PHE A 1018 -17.53 -19.47 33.70
CA PHE A 1018 -18.08 -19.68 35.04
C PHE A 1018 -19.15 -18.60 35.27
N PRO A 1019 -20.43 -18.88 34.94
CA PRO A 1019 -21.49 -17.86 34.89
C PRO A 1019 -21.97 -17.41 36.27
N SER A 1020 -21.69 -18.19 37.33
CA SER A 1020 -22.11 -17.90 38.71
C SER A 1020 -20.99 -18.23 39.68
N GLY A 1021 -20.31 -17.20 40.18
CA GLY A 1021 -19.27 -17.30 41.20
C GLY A 1021 -19.84 -17.67 42.57
N SER A 1022 -21.10 -17.33 42.86
CA SER A 1022 -21.79 -17.78 44.08
C SER A 1022 -22.03 -19.29 44.09
N LYS A 1023 -22.48 -19.89 42.97
CA LYS A 1023 -22.55 -21.37 42.83
C LYS A 1023 -21.17 -21.99 42.98
N PHE A 1024 -20.18 -21.51 42.21
CA PHE A 1024 -18.80 -22.01 42.26
C PHE A 1024 -18.22 -21.97 43.69
N LEU A 1025 -18.35 -20.86 44.41
CA LEU A 1025 -17.84 -20.72 45.78
C LEU A 1025 -18.58 -21.63 46.77
N SER A 1026 -19.91 -21.76 46.65
CA SER A 1026 -20.68 -22.64 47.53
C SER A 1026 -20.39 -24.12 47.27
N GLY A 1027 -20.30 -24.54 46.00
CA GLY A 1027 -19.88 -25.89 45.61
C GLY A 1027 -18.46 -26.19 46.06
N ALA A 1028 -17.51 -25.27 45.85
CA ALA A 1028 -16.12 -25.45 46.27
C ALA A 1028 -15.97 -25.53 47.80
N ALA A 1029 -16.76 -24.76 48.56
CA ALA A 1029 -16.81 -24.86 50.01
C ALA A 1029 -17.38 -26.22 50.45
N HIS A 1030 -18.45 -26.70 49.81
CA HIS A 1030 -18.98 -28.05 50.05
C HIS A 1030 -17.97 -29.14 49.73
N LEU A 1031 -17.30 -29.12 48.57
CA LEU A 1031 -16.28 -30.12 48.24
C LEU A 1031 -15.06 -30.08 49.17
N ALA A 1032 -14.63 -28.90 49.61
CA ALA A 1032 -13.56 -28.76 50.59
C ALA A 1032 -13.98 -29.32 51.96
N GLN A 1033 -15.25 -29.14 52.35
CA GLN A 1033 -15.82 -29.67 53.57
C GLN A 1033 -16.02 -31.20 53.49
N ASP A 1034 -16.51 -31.73 52.36
CA ASP A 1034 -16.62 -33.17 52.08
C ASP A 1034 -15.24 -33.83 52.16
N TYR A 1035 -14.23 -33.24 51.49
CA TYR A 1035 -12.84 -33.73 51.51
C TYR A 1035 -12.23 -33.70 52.92
N PHE A 1036 -12.38 -32.59 53.65
CA PHE A 1036 -11.88 -32.47 55.03
C PHE A 1036 -12.54 -33.48 55.98
N ASN A 1037 -13.83 -33.75 55.79
CA ASN A 1037 -14.59 -34.74 56.56
C ASN A 1037 -14.46 -36.18 56.04
N SER A 1038 -13.62 -36.42 55.01
CA SER A 1038 -13.44 -37.73 54.33
C SER A 1038 -14.75 -38.35 53.82
N GLN A 1039 -15.71 -37.51 53.39
CA GLN A 1039 -16.97 -37.92 52.78
C GLN A 1039 -16.84 -38.03 51.26
N HIS A 1040 -17.69 -38.83 50.62
CA HIS A 1040 -17.75 -38.86 49.16
C HIS A 1040 -18.32 -37.54 48.63
N PRO A 1041 -17.68 -36.90 47.64
CA PRO A 1041 -18.05 -35.58 47.17
C PRO A 1041 -19.45 -35.57 46.54
N ASN A 1042 -20.31 -34.63 46.93
CA ASN A 1042 -21.65 -34.50 46.38
C ASN A 1042 -21.61 -34.15 44.87
N LEU A 1043 -22.25 -34.97 44.03
CA LEU A 1043 -22.34 -34.75 42.57
C LEU A 1043 -22.94 -33.38 42.20
N GLU A 1044 -23.87 -32.85 43.01
CA GLU A 1044 -24.41 -31.50 42.79
C GLU A 1044 -23.35 -30.41 43.05
N ALA A 1045 -22.53 -30.57 44.10
CA ALA A 1045 -21.45 -29.65 44.41
C ALA A 1045 -20.32 -29.68 43.37
N ILE A 1046 -20.08 -30.84 42.71
CA ILE A 1046 -19.17 -30.90 41.55
C ILE A 1046 -19.81 -30.19 40.35
N GLN A 1047 -21.09 -30.43 40.07
CA GLN A 1047 -21.81 -29.80 38.96
C GLN A 1047 -21.84 -28.27 39.06
N ASP A 1048 -21.96 -27.71 40.28
CA ASP A 1048 -21.93 -26.27 40.56
C ASP A 1048 -20.56 -25.59 40.32
N ILE A 1049 -19.48 -26.37 40.22
CA ILE A 1049 -18.11 -25.90 39.96
C ILE A 1049 -17.72 -26.05 38.47
N CYS A 1050 -18.36 -26.98 37.75
CA CYS A 1050 -18.05 -27.24 36.35
C CYS A 1050 -18.34 -26.01 35.45
N PRO A 1051 -17.35 -25.52 34.67
CA PRO A 1051 -17.59 -24.46 33.69
C PRO A 1051 -18.41 -24.96 32.51
N ASN A 1052 -19.14 -24.05 31.87
CA ASN A 1052 -19.61 -24.26 30.51
C ASN A 1052 -18.42 -24.12 29.55
N ALA A 1053 -18.19 -25.11 28.70
CA ALA A 1053 -17.13 -25.06 27.71
C ALA A 1053 -17.67 -24.70 26.32
N THR A 1054 -16.92 -23.93 25.55
CA THR A 1054 -17.17 -23.72 24.11
C THR A 1054 -15.88 -23.94 23.36
N LEU A 1055 -15.94 -24.77 22.33
CA LEU A 1055 -14.80 -25.14 21.50
C LEU A 1055 -15.03 -24.63 20.07
N SER A 1056 -13.98 -24.11 19.46
CA SER A 1056 -13.95 -23.69 18.06
C SER A 1056 -12.71 -24.27 17.39
N LEU A 1057 -12.92 -24.94 16.26
CA LEU A 1057 -11.88 -25.50 15.42
C LEU A 1057 -11.97 -24.92 14.01
N GLN A 1058 -10.91 -24.26 13.56
CA GLN A 1058 -10.80 -23.68 12.23
C GLN A 1058 -9.64 -24.32 11.46
N GLN A 1059 -9.89 -24.72 10.21
CA GLN A 1059 -8.93 -25.36 9.32
C GLN A 1059 -9.03 -24.77 7.91
N GLN A 1060 -7.94 -24.26 7.35
CA GLN A 1060 -7.88 -23.89 5.93
C GLN A 1060 -8.08 -25.12 5.06
N ILE A 1061 -8.99 -25.02 4.09
CA ILE A 1061 -9.16 -26.02 3.02
C ILE A 1061 -8.20 -25.70 1.88
N CYS A 1062 -8.43 -24.58 1.19
CA CYS A 1062 -7.64 -24.15 0.04
C CYS A 1062 -7.68 -22.63 -0.16
N GLY A 1063 -6.54 -22.03 -0.53
CA GLY A 1063 -6.40 -20.59 -0.75
C GLY A 1063 -6.98 -19.76 0.40
N PRO A 1064 -7.83 -18.74 0.14
CA PRO A 1064 -8.46 -17.95 1.19
C PRO A 1064 -9.61 -18.67 1.93
N VAL A 1065 -9.92 -19.93 1.61
CA VAL A 1065 -11.06 -20.67 2.14
C VAL A 1065 -10.67 -21.49 3.37
N SER A 1066 -11.40 -21.31 4.47
CA SER A 1066 -11.29 -22.14 5.67
C SER A 1066 -12.67 -22.61 6.16
N PHE A 1067 -12.68 -23.77 6.81
CA PHE A 1067 -13.84 -24.32 7.49
C PHE A 1067 -13.68 -24.11 9.00
N ARG A 1068 -14.75 -23.67 9.67
CA ARG A 1068 -14.81 -23.50 11.12
C ARG A 1068 -15.99 -24.29 11.67
N VAL A 1069 -15.77 -24.94 12.82
CA VAL A 1069 -16.81 -25.60 13.60
C VAL A 1069 -16.77 -25.03 15.01
N ASP A 1070 -17.86 -24.40 15.42
CA ASP A 1070 -18.05 -23.84 16.76
C ASP A 1070 -19.07 -24.72 17.50
N SER A 1071 -18.81 -25.15 18.74
CA SER A 1071 -19.76 -25.99 19.50
C SER A 1071 -19.66 -25.74 21.00
N GLY A 1072 -20.80 -25.75 21.70
CA GLY A 1072 -20.87 -25.86 23.15
C GLY A 1072 -20.55 -27.28 23.61
N VAL A 1073 -19.99 -27.39 24.82
CA VAL A 1073 -19.79 -28.66 25.52
C VAL A 1073 -20.20 -28.47 26.97
N ALA A 1074 -21.20 -29.23 27.40
CA ALA A 1074 -21.68 -29.29 28.77
C ALA A 1074 -21.34 -30.67 29.37
N VAL A 1075 -20.93 -30.68 30.63
CA VAL A 1075 -20.69 -31.91 31.39
C VAL A 1075 -21.87 -32.12 32.33
N GLU A 1076 -22.69 -33.13 32.09
CA GLU A 1076 -23.84 -33.49 32.93
C GLU A 1076 -23.46 -34.63 33.89
N LEU A 1077 -23.08 -34.28 35.13
CA LEU A 1077 -22.64 -35.22 36.17
C LEU A 1077 -23.80 -35.88 36.95
N LYS A 1078 -25.05 -35.50 36.65
CA LYS A 1078 -26.26 -36.05 37.30
C LYS A 1078 -26.53 -37.52 36.93
N ASN A 1079 -26.01 -37.99 35.80
CA ASN A 1079 -26.03 -39.40 35.41
C ASN A 1079 -24.69 -40.06 35.74
N ARG A 1080 -24.72 -41.29 36.28
CA ARG A 1080 -23.51 -42.01 36.76
C ARG A 1080 -22.44 -42.27 35.69
N ASP A 1081 -22.77 -42.08 34.42
CA ASP A 1081 -21.95 -42.42 33.26
C ASP A 1081 -21.06 -41.27 32.74
N TRP A 1082 -21.03 -40.11 33.40
CA TRP A 1082 -20.19 -38.94 33.05
C TRP A 1082 -20.41 -38.45 31.60
N ASN A 1083 -21.68 -38.28 31.21
CA ASN A 1083 -22.02 -37.93 29.84
C ASN A 1083 -21.56 -36.50 29.48
N ILE A 1084 -20.58 -36.42 28.57
CA ILE A 1084 -20.19 -35.19 27.89
C ILE A 1084 -21.20 -34.94 26.77
N ARG A 1085 -21.95 -33.84 26.89
CA ARG A 1085 -22.95 -33.44 25.91
C ARG A 1085 -22.36 -32.35 25.01
N VAL A 1086 -22.31 -32.64 23.71
CA VAL A 1086 -21.96 -31.66 22.67
C VAL A 1086 -23.24 -30.96 22.25
N ASP A 1087 -23.38 -29.69 22.62
CA ASP A 1087 -24.53 -28.86 22.30
C ASP A 1087 -24.16 -27.86 21.18
N GLU A 1088 -25.12 -27.59 20.30
CA GLU A 1088 -25.08 -26.47 19.33
C GLU A 1088 -23.88 -26.39 18.37
N PRO A 1089 -23.55 -27.45 17.60
CA PRO A 1089 -22.52 -27.35 16.56
C PRO A 1089 -22.97 -26.40 15.43
N VAL A 1090 -22.21 -25.34 15.17
CA VAL A 1090 -22.38 -24.41 14.06
C VAL A 1090 -21.23 -24.60 13.07
N PHE A 1091 -21.56 -24.84 11.81
CA PHE A 1091 -20.59 -25.08 10.74
C PHE A 1091 -20.48 -23.82 9.89
N ALA A 1092 -19.26 -23.35 9.61
CA ALA A 1092 -19.02 -22.15 8.82
C ALA A 1092 -17.93 -22.36 7.75
N LEU A 1093 -18.18 -21.81 6.56
CA LEU A 1093 -17.21 -21.69 5.48
C LEU A 1093 -16.81 -20.21 5.36
N GLU A 1094 -15.56 -19.90 5.68
CA GLU A 1094 -14.99 -18.54 5.61
C GLU A 1094 -14.18 -18.36 4.33
N TYR A 1095 -14.39 -17.24 3.64
CA TYR A 1095 -13.55 -16.75 2.55
C TYR A 1095 -12.88 -15.43 2.97
N ALA A 1096 -11.55 -15.44 3.09
CA ALA A 1096 -10.79 -14.26 3.50
C ALA A 1096 -10.53 -13.28 2.34
N LEU A 1097 -10.85 -11.99 2.56
CA LEU A 1097 -10.75 -10.91 1.57
C LEU A 1097 -9.40 -10.18 1.72
N GLN A 1098 -8.37 -10.78 1.13
CA GLN A 1098 -6.96 -10.35 1.19
C GLN A 1098 -6.72 -8.83 0.97
N VAL A 1099 -7.51 -8.18 0.11
CA VAL A 1099 -7.41 -6.73 -0.21
C VAL A 1099 -7.77 -5.83 0.99
N LEU A 1100 -8.57 -6.32 1.94
CA LEU A 1100 -9.08 -5.54 3.07
C LEU A 1100 -8.45 -5.94 4.43
N GLY A 1101 -7.34 -6.68 4.39
CA GLY A 1101 -6.54 -7.02 5.56
C GLY A 1101 -7.13 -8.10 6.47
N SER A 1102 -8.39 -7.94 6.91
CA SER A 1102 -9.07 -8.85 7.86
C SER A 1102 -10.60 -8.84 7.70
N ALA A 1103 -11.06 -8.67 6.46
CA ALA A 1103 -12.47 -8.87 6.13
C ALA A 1103 -12.67 -10.31 5.65
N LYS A 1104 -13.79 -10.93 6.04
CA LYS A 1104 -14.15 -12.30 5.65
C LYS A 1104 -15.62 -12.36 5.25
N ALA A 1105 -15.92 -13.04 4.16
CA ALA A 1105 -17.28 -13.49 3.89
C ALA A 1105 -17.46 -14.85 4.58
N VAL A 1106 -18.47 -14.99 5.42
CA VAL A 1106 -18.73 -16.20 6.21
C VAL A 1106 -20.10 -16.74 5.84
N ALA A 1107 -20.15 -17.98 5.34
CA ALA A 1107 -21.38 -18.73 5.11
C ALA A 1107 -21.53 -19.77 6.22
N TRP A 1108 -22.45 -19.55 7.16
CA TRP A 1108 -22.66 -20.44 8.30
C TRP A 1108 -23.98 -21.20 8.21
N TYR A 1109 -24.04 -22.36 8.84
CA TYR A 1109 -25.23 -23.21 9.01
C TYR A 1109 -25.33 -23.70 10.47
N SER A 1110 -26.50 -23.51 11.08
CA SER A 1110 -26.85 -24.10 12.38
C SER A 1110 -27.87 -25.23 12.18
N PRO A 1111 -27.54 -26.50 12.52
CA PRO A 1111 -28.48 -27.62 12.49
C PRO A 1111 -29.59 -27.48 13.56
N LYS A 1112 -29.29 -26.88 14.71
CA LYS A 1112 -30.27 -26.68 15.81
C LYS A 1112 -31.41 -25.76 15.36
N HIS A 1113 -31.09 -24.62 14.76
CA HIS A 1113 -32.09 -23.66 14.28
C HIS A 1113 -32.57 -23.96 12.84
N GLN A 1114 -31.87 -24.84 12.12
CA GLN A 1114 -32.08 -25.13 10.69
C GLN A 1114 -31.98 -23.85 9.82
N GLU A 1115 -30.93 -23.07 10.08
CA GLU A 1115 -30.71 -21.74 9.49
C GLU A 1115 -29.35 -21.64 8.80
N CYS A 1116 -29.31 -20.98 7.65
CA CYS A 1116 -28.08 -20.65 6.91
C CYS A 1116 -28.07 -19.20 6.47
N MET A 1117 -26.95 -18.50 6.66
CA MET A 1117 -26.78 -17.14 6.15
C MET A 1117 -25.34 -16.90 5.68
N ILE A 1118 -25.20 -16.11 4.60
CA ILE A 1118 -23.91 -15.52 4.22
C ILE A 1118 -23.84 -14.09 4.75
N GLU A 1119 -22.76 -13.74 5.44
CA GLU A 1119 -22.53 -12.43 6.06
C GLU A 1119 -21.07 -11.97 5.90
N LEU A 1120 -20.81 -10.71 6.26
CA LEU A 1120 -19.51 -10.07 6.13
C LEU A 1120 -18.98 -9.67 7.51
N ARG A 1121 -17.88 -10.31 7.94
CA ARG A 1121 -17.20 -10.05 9.22
C ARG A 1121 -15.91 -9.26 8.97
N PHE A 1122 -15.54 -8.38 9.91
CA PHE A 1122 -14.33 -7.54 9.84
C PHE A 1122 -13.59 -7.56 11.17
N TYR A 1123 -12.27 -7.76 11.12
CA TYR A 1123 -11.37 -7.74 12.29
C TYR A 1123 -11.75 -8.79 13.36
N GLU A 1124 -12.26 -9.93 12.91
CA GLU A 1124 -12.53 -11.11 13.75
C GLU A 1124 -11.21 -11.86 13.95
N THR A 1125 -10.55 -11.58 15.08
CA THR A 1125 -9.23 -12.14 15.42
C THR A 1125 -9.32 -13.53 15.97
#